data_AF-L2GGM7-F1
#
_entry.id   AF-L2GGM7-F1
#
_cell.length_a   1.000
_cell.length_b   1.000
_cell.length_c   1.000
_cell.angle_alpha   90.00
_cell.angle_beta   90.00
_cell.angle_gamma   90.00
#
_symmetry.space_group_name_H-M   'P 1'
#
loop_
_entity.id
_entity.type
_entity.pdbx_description
1 polymer ?
#
loop_
_entity_poly.entity_id
_entity_poly.type
_entity_poly.pdbx_seq_one_letter_code
_entity_poly.pdbx_strand_id
1 'polypeptide(L)'
;MILNKLPNKTEGSYSSLTLELGKVIKQLSKRTAIDELDQMLNKATSTRGEVINDLERSLTAEQISELNELLKWVVYSNVSLTVDELEAAMALGSGIESVPWLESAIKTNYSAILKLEDDNVCVQDEVEEFLRKGAVALGLPDTVKDHSSISMTISIKSASREQCGHFFWALADRAFRNQFQFNFEGDSFNTFHALGQHISVDEFEANHFIVTRAFEYFRKDPVEETKAIDIYLLNWLPYHLDRLRVLEDDRKGELSSEQKSEIGLNLQNMFQDDRVLQNHKRTFQKGYWTSEEIKDVRLWLDDPAVVRRMDRKWRADVKTAPSPLRGYFKPIAIAVLEGLLRDRSWEVTNACTWLRQFIALDNAVTPQLDASVNDENDSTNSSPSSSAISDYSIYWNNTNSWCQGFLGLSDSQIDSLWYERLAEATLSEGCGWDVISSFYDRALEQEDPSWLCYRGLGVASLARGRTQDAVAQLGRALDEASKEAACPQPQPTDLAALHLLLGQCCHKTGGMRQAISHYSAAGEVGNSAQLMEGQLGQLRAALALEHAEKTVEVLESIFPTGHTAEKAFGVLKQIAEDLDHESLVLGVFDVAKNNPELLSRIKAAMRAATSNLSPVQDRTIDTIEEADYHIDDEVRGVLLYDQGIAAYQLANSSTTAPSEKAELVDNALMLWRESQEQLSHVGGTVFSSVRLSAISALAKHYFLNMVQKGPDMGQMETLAKMAKDDSMSYLSSNPCSGYLGVLHIQNGNKEKAREALKYQVETAIQILSDDWSENDHLGFYILQSTLSQYHDMENAVVARSLQGQPDLVTSALRFSAKDFPDVTEENKQRMMKLAIKLADETISQSRIHITVGSQQFLRIKAAKSYVESFTSSEYFEREIQSNDDQNSVKSAHCSVDDVEIVHSLIKKRLDALEDQHSSEAYDEDLITITCDGLAFDGKKCQKTADFETEFYQCTYCFRRDFCPDCLKNLRAIGSEASPVCSPTHKWLRCPPQGDDMYVGPEAEIVRVPTSVDVLPEDGQVWVAHYATEGVKTVLVDTWKEQLANHWGIPLSVGENAETETVTSEPVDIGDEGDGSNSGLT
;
A
#
# COMPACT_ATOMS: atom_id res chain seq x y z
N MET A 1 -30.26 11.00 -32.93
CA MET A 1 -31.32 9.99 -32.69
C MET A 1 -31.01 9.15 -31.46
N ILE A 2 -29.98 8.30 -31.48
CA ILE A 2 -29.53 7.49 -30.31
C ILE A 2 -29.26 8.38 -29.09
N LEU A 3 -28.40 9.42 -29.22
CA LEU A 3 -28.04 10.34 -28.14
C LEU A 3 -29.22 11.09 -27.48
N ASN A 4 -30.34 11.26 -28.19
CA ASN A 4 -31.51 11.99 -27.66
C ASN A 4 -32.58 11.07 -27.09
N LYS A 5 -32.65 9.81 -27.55
CA LYS A 5 -33.72 8.87 -27.18
C LYS A 5 -33.29 7.89 -26.10
N LEU A 6 -32.02 7.46 -26.10
CA LEU A 6 -31.50 6.48 -25.14
C LEU A 6 -31.50 6.99 -23.69
N PRO A 7 -31.03 8.23 -23.39
CA PRO A 7 -31.01 8.73 -22.00
C PRO A 7 -32.41 8.91 -21.40
N ASN A 8 -33.38 9.34 -22.23
CA ASN A 8 -34.78 9.49 -21.81
C ASN A 8 -35.47 8.13 -21.60
N LYS A 9 -35.00 7.08 -22.28
CA LYS A 9 -35.51 5.71 -22.16
C LYS A 9 -34.97 4.98 -20.93
N THR A 10 -33.80 5.39 -20.44
CA THR A 10 -33.09 4.72 -19.34
C THR A 10 -33.27 5.44 -18.01
N GLU A 11 -33.98 6.57 -17.98
CA GLU A 11 -34.33 7.35 -16.77
C GLU A 11 -33.15 7.60 -15.82
N GLY A 12 -31.94 7.77 -16.37
CA GLY A 12 -30.71 7.98 -15.58
C GLY A 12 -30.07 6.71 -14.98
N SER A 13 -30.63 5.51 -15.22
CA SER A 13 -30.02 4.23 -14.85
C SER A 13 -28.85 3.90 -15.81
N TYR A 14 -27.64 3.84 -15.26
CA TYR A 14 -26.43 3.48 -16.00
C TYR A 14 -26.51 2.02 -16.50
N SER A 15 -27.06 1.10 -15.70
CA SER A 15 -27.24 -0.31 -16.06
C SER A 15 -28.19 -0.51 -17.24
N SER A 16 -29.33 0.21 -17.25
CA SER A 16 -30.29 0.20 -18.37
C SER A 16 -29.72 0.83 -19.64
N LEU A 17 -28.86 1.85 -19.48
CA LEU A 17 -28.18 2.52 -20.58
C LEU A 17 -27.21 1.58 -21.29
N THR A 18 -26.37 0.86 -20.55
CA THR A 18 -25.39 -0.09 -21.11
C THR A 18 -26.07 -1.22 -21.88
N LEU A 19 -27.16 -1.78 -21.35
CA LEU A 19 -27.94 -2.84 -22.00
C LEU A 19 -28.53 -2.39 -23.35
N GLU A 20 -29.17 -1.21 -23.38
CA GLU A 20 -29.78 -0.68 -24.60
C GLU A 20 -28.71 -0.22 -25.61
N LEU A 21 -27.56 0.27 -25.14
CA LEU A 21 -26.41 0.61 -25.97
C LEU A 21 -25.82 -0.66 -26.63
N GLY A 22 -25.69 -1.77 -25.89
CA GLY A 22 -25.22 -3.05 -26.41
C GLY A 22 -26.11 -3.61 -27.52
N LYS A 23 -27.45 -3.51 -27.37
CA LYS A 23 -28.41 -3.90 -28.42
C LYS A 23 -28.27 -3.03 -29.67
N VAL A 24 -28.10 -1.71 -29.50
CA VAL A 24 -27.87 -0.76 -30.59
C VAL A 24 -26.58 -1.11 -31.34
N ILE A 25 -25.49 -1.40 -30.64
CA ILE A 25 -24.19 -1.78 -31.23
C ILE A 25 -24.31 -3.11 -32.00
N LYS A 26 -24.98 -4.13 -31.43
CA LYS A 26 -25.19 -5.45 -32.07
C LYS A 26 -26.09 -5.40 -33.31
N GLN A 27 -26.96 -4.40 -33.42
CA GLN A 27 -27.75 -4.15 -34.62
C GLN A 27 -26.98 -3.34 -35.65
N LEU A 28 -26.22 -2.33 -35.22
CA LEU A 28 -25.36 -1.55 -36.12
C LEU A 28 -24.30 -2.44 -36.81
N SER A 29 -23.82 -3.50 -36.13
CA SER A 29 -22.90 -4.47 -36.73
C SER A 29 -23.53 -5.37 -37.81
N LYS A 30 -24.87 -5.44 -37.91
CA LYS A 30 -25.61 -6.27 -38.88
C LYS A 30 -26.07 -5.53 -40.15
N ARG A 31 -25.61 -4.29 -40.38
CA ARG A 31 -26.05 -3.38 -41.49
C ARG A 31 -27.57 -3.18 -41.53
N THR A 32 -28.18 -2.97 -40.36
CA THR A 32 -29.63 -2.75 -40.17
C THR A 32 -30.08 -1.37 -40.69
N ALA A 33 -31.31 -1.26 -41.19
CA ALA A 33 -31.88 -0.01 -41.71
C ALA A 33 -32.21 0.99 -40.59
N ILE A 34 -32.05 2.31 -40.85
CA ILE A 34 -32.26 3.39 -39.86
C ILE A 34 -33.68 3.35 -39.25
N ASP A 35 -34.67 2.94 -40.04
CA ASP A 35 -36.07 2.87 -39.59
C ASP A 35 -36.31 1.75 -38.56
N GLU A 36 -35.60 0.62 -38.68
CA GLU A 36 -35.66 -0.48 -37.71
C GLU A 36 -34.97 -0.10 -36.39
N LEU A 37 -33.89 0.69 -36.48
CA LEU A 37 -33.20 1.26 -35.32
C LEU A 37 -34.10 2.26 -34.58
N ASP A 38 -34.84 3.11 -35.30
CA ASP A 38 -35.78 4.06 -34.70
C ASP A 38 -36.96 3.34 -34.04
N GLN A 39 -37.48 2.30 -34.68
CA GLN A 39 -38.57 1.49 -34.13
C GLN A 39 -38.16 0.74 -32.85
N MET A 40 -36.91 0.30 -32.74
CA MET A 40 -36.35 -0.32 -31.53
C MET A 40 -36.14 0.69 -30.39
N LEU A 41 -35.64 1.88 -30.70
CA LEU A 41 -35.49 2.97 -29.73
C LEU A 41 -36.83 3.46 -29.17
N ASN A 42 -37.93 3.26 -29.92
CA ASN A 42 -39.29 3.62 -29.50
C ASN A 42 -40.04 2.49 -28.74
N LYS A 43 -39.50 1.26 -28.65
CA LYS A 43 -40.09 0.18 -27.83
C LYS A 43 -39.74 0.36 -26.35
N ALA A 44 -40.62 -0.08 -25.45
CA ALA A 44 -40.36 -0.11 -24.01
C ALA A 44 -39.06 -0.88 -23.68
N THR A 45 -38.35 -0.47 -22.63
CA THR A 45 -37.11 -1.12 -22.18
C THR A 45 -37.41 -2.58 -21.83
N SER A 46 -36.70 -3.52 -22.47
CA SER A 46 -36.92 -4.94 -22.19
C SER A 46 -36.59 -5.23 -20.74
N THR A 47 -37.46 -5.97 -20.05
CA THR A 47 -37.15 -6.46 -18.70
C THR A 47 -35.99 -7.47 -18.75
N ARG A 48 -35.18 -7.57 -17.70
CA ARG A 48 -34.05 -8.54 -17.65
C ARG A 48 -34.51 -10.00 -17.83
N GLY A 49 -35.75 -10.31 -17.43
CA GLY A 49 -36.38 -11.60 -17.72
C GLY A 49 -36.65 -11.83 -19.21
N GLU A 50 -36.93 -10.79 -20.01
CA GLU A 50 -37.01 -10.92 -21.47
C GLU A 50 -35.64 -11.20 -22.08
N VAL A 51 -34.56 -10.64 -21.53
CA VAL A 51 -33.18 -10.88 -21.98
C VAL A 51 -32.77 -12.34 -21.73
N ILE A 52 -33.09 -12.89 -20.56
CA ILE A 52 -32.83 -14.31 -20.24
C ILE A 52 -33.69 -15.23 -21.12
N ASN A 53 -34.98 -14.92 -21.30
CA ASN A 53 -35.85 -15.69 -22.20
C ASN A 53 -35.36 -15.65 -23.66
N ASP A 54 -34.81 -14.52 -24.11
CA ASP A 54 -34.23 -14.41 -25.45
C ASP A 54 -32.90 -15.17 -25.56
N LEU A 55 -32.09 -15.20 -24.49
CA LEU A 55 -30.90 -16.06 -24.41
C LEU A 55 -31.28 -17.54 -24.47
N GLU A 56 -32.24 -18.00 -23.67
CA GLU A 56 -32.76 -19.37 -23.66
C GLU A 56 -33.29 -19.82 -25.03
N ARG A 57 -33.85 -18.89 -25.81
CA ARG A 57 -34.30 -19.16 -27.20
C ARG A 57 -33.14 -19.19 -28.20
N SER A 58 -32.00 -18.58 -27.88
CA SER A 58 -30.87 -18.41 -28.79
C SER A 58 -29.75 -19.44 -28.59
N LEU A 59 -29.60 -19.94 -27.36
CA LEU A 59 -28.58 -20.93 -26.99
C LEU A 59 -29.07 -22.36 -27.24
N THR A 60 -28.14 -23.28 -27.51
CA THR A 60 -28.46 -24.71 -27.55
C THR A 60 -28.62 -25.27 -26.13
N ALA A 61 -29.26 -26.43 -26.00
CA ALA A 61 -29.36 -27.13 -24.71
C ALA A 61 -27.96 -27.35 -24.08
N GLU A 62 -26.99 -27.78 -24.88
CA GLU A 62 -25.60 -27.96 -24.43
C GLU A 62 -24.98 -26.66 -23.90
N GLN A 63 -25.17 -25.54 -24.59
CA GLN A 63 -24.69 -24.22 -24.17
C GLN A 63 -25.40 -23.71 -22.91
N ILE A 64 -26.69 -24.00 -22.74
CA ILE A 64 -27.43 -23.65 -21.52
C ILE A 64 -26.93 -24.50 -20.34
N SER A 65 -26.65 -25.78 -20.57
CA SER A 65 -26.07 -26.67 -19.55
C SER A 65 -24.67 -26.22 -19.14
N GLU A 66 -23.82 -25.85 -20.10
CA GLU A 66 -22.48 -25.30 -19.86
C GLU A 66 -22.56 -23.98 -19.09
N LEU A 67 -23.44 -23.06 -19.50
CA LEU A 67 -23.65 -21.79 -18.80
C LEU A 67 -24.17 -22.00 -17.38
N ASN A 68 -25.08 -22.93 -17.14
CA ASN A 68 -25.55 -23.24 -15.78
C ASN A 68 -24.45 -23.84 -14.91
N GLU A 69 -23.53 -24.63 -15.47
CA GLU A 69 -22.34 -25.10 -14.74
C GLU A 69 -21.41 -23.94 -14.40
N LEU A 70 -21.12 -23.07 -15.37
CA LEU A 70 -20.30 -21.87 -15.18
C LEU A 70 -20.89 -20.94 -14.12
N LEU A 71 -22.21 -20.75 -14.12
CA LEU A 71 -22.91 -19.91 -13.16
C LEU A 71 -22.87 -20.47 -11.73
N LYS A 72 -22.72 -21.80 -11.53
CA LYS A 72 -22.47 -22.35 -10.19
C LYS A 72 -21.18 -21.82 -9.59
N TRP A 73 -20.13 -21.70 -10.41
CA TRP A 73 -18.86 -21.11 -10.00
C TRP A 73 -18.96 -19.59 -9.87
N VAL A 74 -19.46 -18.88 -10.88
CA VAL A 74 -19.46 -17.40 -10.87
C VAL A 74 -20.37 -16.81 -9.78
N VAL A 75 -21.54 -17.42 -9.51
CA VAL A 75 -22.52 -16.86 -8.55
C VAL A 75 -22.24 -17.28 -7.11
N TYR A 76 -21.78 -18.52 -6.90
CA TYR A 76 -21.72 -19.12 -5.56
C TYR A 76 -20.31 -19.48 -5.09
N SER A 77 -19.27 -19.06 -5.81
CA SER A 77 -17.92 -19.06 -5.26
C SER A 77 -17.78 -18.00 -4.18
N ASN A 78 -16.93 -18.25 -3.18
CA ASN A 78 -16.73 -17.27 -2.10
C ASN A 78 -15.89 -16.06 -2.54
N VAL A 79 -15.12 -16.22 -3.61
CA VAL A 79 -14.35 -15.15 -4.27
C VAL A 79 -14.64 -15.17 -5.76
N SER A 80 -14.56 -14.00 -6.40
CA SER A 80 -14.63 -13.90 -7.86
C SER A 80 -13.48 -14.68 -8.47
N LEU A 81 -13.77 -15.44 -9.53
CA LEU A 81 -12.80 -16.29 -10.21
C LEU A 81 -12.36 -15.66 -11.52
N THR A 82 -11.09 -15.84 -11.85
CA THR A 82 -10.52 -15.45 -13.15
C THR A 82 -10.99 -16.38 -14.26
N VAL A 83 -10.77 -15.98 -15.52
CA VAL A 83 -11.06 -16.84 -16.68
C VAL A 83 -10.31 -18.18 -16.58
N ASP A 84 -9.02 -18.13 -16.24
CA ASP A 84 -8.17 -19.32 -16.11
C ASP A 84 -8.66 -20.27 -15.01
N GLU A 85 -9.08 -19.73 -13.86
CA GLU A 85 -9.66 -20.50 -12.76
C GLU A 85 -10.97 -21.17 -13.15
N LEU A 86 -11.84 -20.46 -13.89
CA LEU A 86 -13.11 -21.00 -14.38
C LEU A 86 -12.90 -22.06 -15.46
N GLU A 87 -11.96 -21.87 -16.39
CA GLU A 87 -11.59 -22.90 -17.35
C GLU A 87 -11.08 -24.16 -16.65
N ALA A 88 -10.22 -23.99 -15.64
CA ALA A 88 -9.74 -25.10 -14.82
C ALA A 88 -10.86 -25.79 -14.03
N ALA A 89 -11.84 -25.03 -13.52
CA ALA A 89 -13.01 -25.57 -12.85
C ALA A 89 -13.92 -26.38 -13.80
N MET A 90 -14.12 -25.89 -15.03
CA MET A 90 -14.91 -26.57 -16.07
C MET A 90 -14.20 -27.84 -16.59
N ALA A 91 -12.87 -27.87 -16.61
CA ALA A 91 -12.07 -29.03 -17.00
C ALA A 91 -12.24 -30.22 -16.03
N LEU A 92 -12.44 -29.97 -14.74
CA LEU A 92 -12.82 -31.00 -13.76
C LEU A 92 -14.17 -31.65 -14.11
N GLY A 93 -15.02 -30.85 -14.74
CA GLY A 93 -16.43 -31.10 -14.94
C GLY A 93 -16.77 -32.07 -16.05
N SER A 94 -16.22 -31.75 -17.22
CA SER A 94 -16.76 -32.17 -18.52
C SER A 94 -15.77 -32.98 -19.37
N GLY A 95 -14.49 -33.04 -18.97
CA GLY A 95 -13.44 -33.70 -19.76
C GLY A 95 -13.24 -33.07 -21.15
N ILE A 96 -13.67 -31.82 -21.33
CA ILE A 96 -13.51 -31.05 -22.57
C ILE A 96 -12.10 -30.45 -22.53
N GLU A 97 -11.29 -30.71 -23.56
CA GLU A 97 -9.98 -30.07 -23.74
C GLU A 97 -10.15 -28.55 -23.84
N SER A 98 -9.42 -27.80 -22.99
CA SER A 98 -9.37 -26.34 -23.00
C SER A 98 -9.00 -25.83 -24.40
N VAL A 99 -9.85 -24.98 -24.95
CA VAL A 99 -9.57 -24.12 -26.10
C VAL A 99 -9.86 -22.69 -25.60
N PRO A 100 -9.20 -21.63 -26.12
CA PRO A 100 -9.35 -20.21 -25.68
C PRO A 100 -10.74 -19.61 -25.99
N TRP A 101 -11.78 -20.32 -25.62
CA TRP A 101 -13.15 -20.11 -26.04
C TRP A 101 -13.98 -19.51 -24.91
N LEU A 102 -13.62 -19.67 -23.63
CA LEU A 102 -14.44 -19.16 -22.51
C LEU A 102 -14.50 -17.63 -22.51
N GLU A 103 -13.35 -16.95 -22.63
CA GLU A 103 -13.31 -15.49 -22.73
C GLU A 103 -14.12 -14.99 -23.94
N SER A 104 -13.95 -15.64 -25.09
CA SER A 104 -14.69 -15.33 -26.32
C SER A 104 -16.19 -15.59 -26.15
N ALA A 105 -16.59 -16.68 -25.51
CA ALA A 105 -17.97 -17.05 -25.22
C ALA A 105 -18.62 -16.08 -24.23
N ILE A 106 -17.89 -15.64 -23.19
CA ILE A 106 -18.32 -14.60 -22.24
C ILE A 106 -18.54 -13.29 -22.99
N LYS A 107 -17.59 -12.85 -23.82
CA LYS A 107 -17.71 -11.60 -24.59
C LYS A 107 -18.82 -11.65 -25.66
N THR A 108 -19.13 -12.82 -26.22
CA THR A 108 -20.06 -12.95 -27.36
C THR A 108 -21.43 -13.52 -27.01
N ASN A 109 -21.48 -14.71 -26.43
CA ASN A 109 -22.70 -15.51 -26.23
C ASN A 109 -23.30 -15.29 -24.84
N TYR A 110 -22.48 -15.07 -23.81
CA TYR A 110 -22.91 -14.93 -22.41
C TYR A 110 -22.83 -13.48 -21.89
N SER A 111 -22.47 -12.50 -22.74
CA SER A 111 -22.28 -11.08 -22.39
C SER A 111 -23.53 -10.33 -21.97
N ALA A 112 -24.68 -11.01 -21.90
CA ALA A 112 -25.91 -10.48 -21.34
C ALA A 112 -26.14 -10.91 -19.88
N ILE A 113 -25.32 -11.84 -19.36
CA ILE A 113 -25.38 -12.33 -17.97
C ILE A 113 -24.03 -12.13 -17.28
N LEU A 114 -22.92 -12.33 -17.99
CA LEU A 114 -21.56 -12.25 -17.46
C LEU A 114 -20.83 -11.00 -17.99
N LYS A 115 -19.86 -10.49 -17.22
CA LYS A 115 -18.92 -9.42 -17.56
C LYS A 115 -17.51 -9.75 -17.08
N LEU A 116 -16.51 -9.16 -17.73
CA LEU A 116 -15.10 -9.22 -17.32
C LEU A 116 -14.72 -7.87 -16.69
N GLU A 117 -14.25 -7.90 -15.45
CA GLU A 117 -13.75 -6.73 -14.69
C GLU A 117 -12.43 -7.11 -14.04
N ASP A 118 -11.35 -6.40 -14.38
CA ASP A 118 -10.00 -6.60 -13.81
C ASP A 118 -9.60 -8.09 -13.77
N ASP A 119 -9.67 -8.76 -14.92
CA ASP A 119 -9.44 -10.21 -15.15
C ASP A 119 -10.39 -11.21 -14.45
N ASN A 120 -11.35 -10.71 -13.66
CA ASN A 120 -12.34 -11.53 -12.97
C ASN A 120 -13.66 -11.61 -13.76
N VAL A 121 -14.32 -12.76 -13.68
CA VAL A 121 -15.65 -12.95 -14.27
C VAL A 121 -16.72 -12.69 -13.21
N CYS A 122 -17.55 -11.69 -13.48
CA CYS A 122 -18.64 -11.29 -12.59
C CYS A 122 -20.00 -11.43 -13.29
N VAL A 123 -21.05 -11.61 -12.50
CA VAL A 123 -22.42 -11.45 -12.99
C VAL A 123 -22.71 -9.97 -13.18
N GLN A 124 -23.49 -9.60 -14.20
CA GLN A 124 -23.93 -8.21 -14.35
C GLN A 124 -24.87 -7.78 -13.21
N ASP A 125 -24.64 -6.59 -12.68
CA ASP A 125 -25.36 -5.99 -11.55
C ASP A 125 -26.88 -6.12 -11.74
N GLU A 126 -27.60 -6.62 -10.73
CA GLU A 126 -29.06 -6.91 -10.71
C GLU A 126 -29.54 -8.13 -11.54
N VAL A 127 -28.68 -8.89 -12.26
CA VAL A 127 -29.04 -10.20 -12.86
C VAL A 127 -29.05 -11.31 -11.82
N GLU A 128 -28.19 -11.18 -10.82
CA GLU A 128 -28.01 -12.15 -9.73
C GLU A 128 -29.31 -12.43 -8.95
N GLU A 129 -30.10 -11.39 -8.64
CA GLU A 129 -31.36 -11.53 -7.91
C GLU A 129 -32.42 -12.28 -8.74
N PHE A 130 -32.35 -12.20 -10.08
CA PHE A 130 -33.25 -12.92 -10.98
C PHE A 130 -32.85 -14.39 -11.14
N LEU A 131 -31.55 -14.67 -11.29
CA LEU A 131 -31.00 -16.05 -11.29
C LEU A 131 -31.34 -16.77 -9.99
N ARG A 132 -31.30 -16.06 -8.84
CA ARG A 132 -31.69 -16.57 -7.52
C ARG A 132 -33.22 -16.77 -7.37
N LYS A 133 -34.07 -15.96 -8.02
CA LYS A 133 -35.55 -16.04 -7.93
C LYS A 133 -36.17 -17.08 -8.86
N GLY A 134 -35.49 -17.53 -9.92
CA GLY A 134 -35.98 -18.52 -10.88
C GLY A 134 -36.39 -19.85 -10.26
N ALA A 135 -35.74 -20.25 -9.15
CA ALA A 135 -36.05 -21.49 -8.42
C ALA A 135 -37.37 -21.42 -7.61
N VAL A 136 -37.81 -20.22 -7.20
CA VAL A 136 -38.97 -20.04 -6.30
C VAL A 136 -40.28 -19.81 -7.08
N ALA A 137 -40.21 -19.34 -8.32
CA ALA A 137 -41.38 -18.94 -9.11
C ALA A 137 -42.15 -20.09 -9.79
N LEU A 138 -41.59 -21.31 -9.83
CA LEU A 138 -42.30 -22.51 -10.28
C LEU A 138 -42.73 -23.33 -9.06
N GLY A 139 -43.81 -22.92 -8.42
CA GLY A 139 -44.51 -23.73 -7.43
C GLY A 139 -45.00 -25.05 -8.05
N LEU A 140 -44.12 -26.03 -8.15
CA LEU A 140 -44.48 -27.44 -8.17
C LEU A 140 -44.52 -27.91 -6.71
N PRO A 141 -45.63 -28.53 -6.26
CA PRO A 141 -45.72 -29.06 -4.91
C PRO A 141 -44.63 -30.12 -4.67
N ASP A 142 -44.18 -30.22 -3.41
CA ASP A 142 -43.15 -31.08 -2.79
C ASP A 142 -43.19 -32.60 -3.07
N THR A 143 -43.51 -33.04 -4.29
CA THR A 143 -43.59 -34.45 -4.67
C THR A 143 -43.02 -34.71 -6.06
N VAL A 144 -41.73 -34.41 -6.27
CA VAL A 144 -40.95 -35.03 -7.36
C VAL A 144 -39.53 -35.39 -6.85
N LYS A 145 -39.47 -36.17 -5.76
CA LYS A 145 -38.39 -37.15 -5.58
C LYS A 145 -38.83 -38.43 -6.28
N ASP A 146 -38.56 -38.54 -7.57
CA ASP A 146 -38.26 -39.80 -8.29
C ASP A 146 -38.20 -39.52 -9.79
N HIS A 147 -37.18 -40.03 -10.46
CA HIS A 147 -37.32 -40.31 -11.88
C HIS A 147 -38.49 -41.26 -12.05
N SER A 148 -39.64 -40.74 -12.48
CA SER A 148 -40.81 -41.53 -12.81
C SER A 148 -40.54 -42.33 -14.07
N SER A 149 -39.71 -43.37 -13.99
CA SER A 149 -39.85 -44.48 -14.92
C SER A 149 -41.15 -45.19 -14.55
N ILE A 150 -42.14 -45.12 -15.41
CA ILE A 150 -43.33 -45.97 -15.28
C ILE A 150 -42.86 -47.41 -15.51
N SER A 151 -42.46 -48.10 -14.43
CA SER A 151 -42.18 -49.52 -14.51
C SER A 151 -43.52 -50.28 -14.44
N MET A 152 -43.87 -50.96 -15.52
CA MET A 152 -45.06 -51.81 -15.58
C MET A 152 -44.61 -53.27 -15.72
N THR A 153 -44.69 -54.04 -14.63
CA THR A 153 -44.37 -55.47 -14.67
C THR A 153 -45.60 -56.28 -15.11
N ILE A 154 -45.66 -56.67 -16.39
CA ILE A 154 -46.71 -57.55 -16.90
C ILE A 154 -46.34 -59.01 -16.66
N SER A 155 -47.07 -59.69 -15.78
CA SER A 155 -46.90 -61.13 -15.53
C SER A 155 -47.87 -61.95 -16.35
N ILE A 156 -47.39 -62.59 -17.43
CA ILE A 156 -48.22 -63.44 -18.29
C ILE A 156 -48.16 -64.88 -17.77
N LYS A 157 -49.26 -65.37 -17.18
CA LYS A 157 -49.41 -66.78 -16.82
C LYS A 157 -50.22 -67.51 -17.91
N SER A 158 -49.66 -68.64 -18.37
CA SER A 158 -50.25 -69.58 -19.35
C SER A 158 -50.65 -68.98 -20.71
N ALA A 159 -49.69 -68.40 -21.43
CA ALA A 159 -49.86 -68.06 -22.85
C ALA A 159 -48.94 -68.91 -23.73
N SER A 160 -49.38 -69.25 -24.96
CA SER A 160 -48.55 -70.00 -25.91
C SER A 160 -47.40 -69.13 -26.44
N ARG A 161 -46.29 -69.76 -26.83
CA ARG A 161 -45.06 -69.06 -27.25
C ARG A 161 -45.30 -68.11 -28.44
N GLU A 162 -46.24 -68.45 -29.32
CA GLU A 162 -46.63 -67.63 -30.47
C GLU A 162 -47.41 -66.37 -30.06
N GLN A 163 -48.25 -66.44 -29.02
CA GLN A 163 -49.01 -65.28 -28.54
C GLN A 163 -48.13 -64.29 -27.79
N CYS A 164 -47.16 -64.76 -26.99
CA CYS A 164 -46.17 -63.88 -26.37
C CYS A 164 -45.29 -63.22 -27.44
N GLY A 165 -44.87 -63.98 -28.47
CA GLY A 165 -44.11 -63.44 -29.60
C GLY A 165 -44.85 -62.30 -30.31
N HIS A 166 -46.13 -62.49 -30.63
CA HIS A 166 -46.96 -61.46 -31.27
C HIS A 166 -47.18 -60.24 -30.36
N PHE A 167 -47.35 -60.45 -29.05
CA PHE A 167 -47.52 -59.37 -28.08
C PHE A 167 -46.25 -58.50 -27.97
N PHE A 168 -45.07 -59.12 -27.84
CA PHE A 168 -43.81 -58.38 -27.79
C PHE A 168 -43.48 -57.69 -29.12
N TRP A 169 -43.81 -58.30 -30.26
CA TRP A 169 -43.63 -57.67 -31.57
C TRP A 169 -44.58 -56.47 -31.74
N ALA A 170 -45.85 -56.58 -31.35
CA ALA A 170 -46.81 -55.47 -31.41
C ALA A 170 -46.47 -54.33 -30.41
N LEU A 171 -45.92 -54.67 -29.24
CA LEU A 171 -45.46 -53.69 -28.26
C LEU A 171 -44.20 -52.96 -28.76
N ALA A 172 -43.24 -53.70 -29.33
CA ALA A 172 -42.03 -53.13 -29.91
C ALA A 172 -42.33 -52.28 -31.16
N ASP A 173 -43.24 -52.72 -32.03
CA ASP A 173 -43.65 -51.95 -33.21
C ASP A 173 -44.35 -50.64 -32.81
N ARG A 174 -45.20 -50.67 -31.77
CA ARG A 174 -45.82 -49.45 -31.21
C ARG A 174 -44.84 -48.55 -30.45
N ALA A 175 -43.89 -49.11 -29.71
CA ALA A 175 -42.94 -48.33 -28.91
C ALA A 175 -41.85 -47.68 -29.78
N PHE A 176 -41.34 -48.40 -30.78
CA PHE A 176 -40.15 -47.97 -31.53
C PHE A 176 -40.45 -47.36 -32.91
N ARG A 177 -41.57 -47.71 -33.57
CA ARG A 177 -41.90 -47.13 -34.90
C ARG A 177 -42.95 -46.03 -34.86
N ASN A 178 -43.92 -46.12 -33.95
CA ASN A 178 -45.06 -45.21 -33.91
C ASN A 178 -45.09 -44.28 -32.69
N GLN A 179 -43.98 -44.11 -31.95
CA GLN A 179 -43.82 -43.27 -30.74
C GLN A 179 -45.13 -43.09 -29.96
N PHE A 180 -45.38 -43.90 -28.91
CA PHE A 180 -46.54 -43.80 -28.00
C PHE A 180 -47.30 -42.46 -28.06
N GLN A 181 -48.25 -42.32 -28.98
CA GLN A 181 -49.06 -41.10 -29.10
C GLN A 181 -50.20 -41.22 -28.09
N PHE A 182 -50.00 -40.61 -26.93
CA PHE A 182 -51.10 -40.24 -26.06
C PHE A 182 -51.79 -39.02 -26.69
N ASN A 183 -52.84 -39.25 -27.47
CA ASN A 183 -53.71 -38.17 -27.94
C ASN A 183 -54.55 -37.66 -26.77
N PHE A 184 -54.08 -36.61 -26.13
CA PHE A 184 -54.92 -35.73 -25.32
C PHE A 184 -55.28 -34.52 -26.18
N GLU A 185 -56.45 -34.56 -26.81
CA GLU A 185 -57.03 -33.41 -27.49
C GLU A 185 -57.49 -32.39 -26.43
N GLY A 186 -56.74 -31.30 -26.28
CA GLY A 186 -57.11 -30.14 -25.48
C GLY A 186 -55.91 -29.23 -25.20
N ASP A 187 -55.81 -28.11 -25.92
CA ASP A 187 -55.09 -26.85 -25.65
C ASP A 187 -53.70 -26.85 -24.95
N SER A 188 -52.99 -27.99 -24.94
CA SER A 188 -51.75 -28.16 -24.17
C SER A 188 -50.48 -28.09 -25.04
N PHE A 189 -50.59 -27.65 -26.30
CA PHE A 189 -49.46 -27.58 -27.24
C PHE A 189 -48.40 -26.52 -26.91
N ASN A 190 -48.60 -25.70 -25.87
CA ASN A 190 -47.54 -24.83 -25.33
C ASN A 190 -46.71 -25.48 -24.21
N THR A 191 -47.02 -26.70 -23.76
CA THR A 191 -46.34 -27.31 -22.60
C THR A 191 -45.17 -28.23 -23.00
N PHE A 192 -45.09 -28.69 -24.24
CA PHE A 192 -43.95 -29.50 -24.70
C PHE A 192 -42.73 -28.68 -25.15
N HIS A 193 -42.88 -27.37 -25.36
CA HIS A 193 -41.75 -26.45 -25.45
C HIS A 193 -41.23 -25.99 -24.08
N ALA A 194 -41.90 -26.38 -22.97
CA ALA A 194 -41.49 -26.07 -21.60
C ALA A 194 -40.56 -27.12 -20.97
N LEU A 195 -40.00 -28.03 -21.77
CA LEU A 195 -38.90 -28.94 -21.39
C LEU A 195 -37.55 -28.47 -21.99
N GLY A 196 -37.42 -27.17 -22.28
CA GLY A 196 -36.11 -26.55 -22.53
C GLY A 196 -35.36 -26.39 -21.21
N GLN A 197 -34.04 -26.64 -21.20
CA GLN A 197 -33.22 -26.27 -20.06
C GLN A 197 -33.34 -24.75 -19.86
N HIS A 198 -33.70 -24.34 -18.65
CA HIS A 198 -33.76 -22.94 -18.25
C HIS A 198 -32.40 -22.49 -17.69
N ILE A 199 -32.08 -21.20 -17.86
CA ILE A 199 -30.90 -20.60 -17.24
C ILE A 199 -31.26 -20.26 -15.79
N SER A 200 -30.82 -21.11 -14.87
CA SER A 200 -31.10 -20.96 -13.44
C SER A 200 -30.07 -21.74 -12.62
N VAL A 201 -29.68 -21.20 -11.47
CA VAL A 201 -28.76 -21.88 -10.56
C VAL A 201 -29.30 -21.85 -9.13
N ASP A 202 -29.42 -23.04 -8.56
CA ASP A 202 -29.78 -23.24 -7.17
C ASP A 202 -28.54 -23.21 -6.25
N GLU A 203 -28.65 -22.50 -5.13
CA GLU A 203 -27.54 -22.31 -4.19
C GLU A 203 -27.11 -23.64 -3.55
N PHE A 204 -28.06 -24.50 -3.18
CA PHE A 204 -27.77 -25.78 -2.55
C PHE A 204 -27.10 -26.74 -3.53
N GLU A 205 -27.63 -26.83 -4.75
CA GLU A 205 -27.04 -27.62 -5.83
C GLU A 205 -25.64 -27.13 -6.18
N ALA A 206 -25.42 -25.81 -6.26
CA ALA A 206 -24.13 -25.22 -6.58
C ALA A 206 -23.06 -25.56 -5.52
N ASN A 207 -23.36 -25.38 -4.23
CA ASN A 207 -22.42 -25.71 -3.17
C ASN A 207 -22.13 -27.22 -3.12
N HIS A 208 -23.14 -28.08 -3.33
CA HIS A 208 -22.93 -29.53 -3.40
C HIS A 208 -22.08 -29.93 -4.60
N PHE A 209 -22.28 -29.26 -5.74
CA PHE A 209 -21.48 -29.45 -6.95
C PHE A 209 -20.01 -29.09 -6.69
N ILE A 210 -19.72 -27.91 -6.12
CA ILE A 210 -18.35 -27.47 -5.83
C ILE A 210 -17.65 -28.42 -4.86
N VAL A 211 -18.33 -28.85 -3.78
CA VAL A 211 -17.80 -29.85 -2.83
C VAL A 211 -17.47 -31.17 -3.55
N THR A 212 -18.34 -31.61 -4.45
CA THR A 212 -18.10 -32.84 -5.23
C THR A 212 -16.87 -32.70 -6.12
N ARG A 213 -16.71 -31.57 -6.81
CA ARG A 213 -15.55 -31.30 -7.69
C ARG A 213 -14.25 -31.17 -6.90
N ALA A 214 -14.27 -30.53 -5.73
CA ALA A 214 -13.12 -30.48 -4.83
C ALA A 214 -12.65 -31.89 -4.44
N PHE A 215 -13.55 -32.78 -4.04
CA PHE A 215 -13.18 -34.16 -3.72
C PHE A 215 -12.79 -35.00 -4.95
N GLU A 216 -13.31 -34.70 -6.14
CA GLU A 216 -12.82 -35.32 -7.39
C GLU A 216 -11.38 -34.91 -7.71
N TYR A 217 -11.06 -33.63 -7.51
CA TYR A 217 -9.70 -33.11 -7.66
C TYR A 217 -8.73 -33.82 -6.73
N PHE A 218 -9.02 -33.87 -5.42
CA PHE A 218 -8.13 -34.51 -4.43
C PHE A 218 -7.99 -36.04 -4.57
N ARG A 219 -8.86 -36.70 -5.36
CA ARG A 219 -8.78 -38.15 -5.65
C ARG A 219 -7.88 -38.47 -6.84
N LYS A 220 -7.54 -37.49 -7.67
CA LYS A 220 -6.75 -37.65 -8.89
C LYS A 220 -5.39 -36.96 -8.73
N ASP A 221 -4.42 -37.32 -9.56
CA ASP A 221 -3.17 -36.57 -9.61
C ASP A 221 -3.43 -35.18 -10.22
N PRO A 222 -2.77 -34.10 -9.72
CA PRO A 222 -2.93 -32.78 -10.30
C PRO A 222 -2.41 -32.75 -11.74
N VAL A 223 -3.22 -32.20 -12.64
CA VAL A 223 -2.88 -31.96 -14.05
C VAL A 223 -2.79 -30.46 -14.31
N GLU A 224 -1.99 -30.04 -15.30
CA GLU A 224 -1.74 -28.61 -15.57
C GLU A 224 -3.03 -27.84 -15.86
N GLU A 225 -4.03 -28.48 -16.48
CA GLU A 225 -5.33 -27.90 -16.80
C GLU A 225 -6.17 -27.56 -15.56
N THR A 226 -5.89 -28.17 -14.41
CA THR A 226 -6.64 -27.97 -13.15
C THR A 226 -5.87 -27.12 -12.13
N LYS A 227 -4.69 -26.64 -12.51
CA LYS A 227 -3.74 -25.98 -11.62
C LYS A 227 -4.14 -24.57 -11.22
N ALA A 228 -4.95 -23.88 -12.02
CA ALA A 228 -5.42 -22.54 -11.68
C ALA A 228 -6.41 -22.56 -10.51
N ILE A 229 -7.29 -23.57 -10.44
CA ILE A 229 -8.36 -23.65 -9.42
C ILE A 229 -7.95 -24.36 -8.12
N ASP A 230 -6.76 -24.95 -8.04
CA ASP A 230 -6.38 -25.84 -6.94
C ASP A 230 -6.43 -25.19 -5.55
N ILE A 231 -5.92 -23.96 -5.42
CA ILE A 231 -5.92 -23.19 -4.17
C ILE A 231 -7.35 -22.87 -3.73
N TYR A 232 -8.23 -22.50 -4.67
CA TYR A 232 -9.64 -22.24 -4.38
C TYR A 232 -10.31 -23.48 -3.78
N LEU A 233 -10.13 -24.65 -4.43
CA LEU A 233 -10.72 -25.91 -3.98
C LEU A 233 -10.25 -26.33 -2.60
N LEU A 234 -9.00 -26.03 -2.22
CA LEU A 234 -8.52 -26.30 -0.88
C LEU A 234 -9.11 -25.31 0.12
N ASN A 235 -8.88 -24.00 -0.08
CA ASN A 235 -9.22 -22.96 0.91
C ASN A 235 -10.72 -22.88 1.20
N TRP A 236 -11.56 -23.03 0.17
CA TRP A 236 -13.00 -22.82 0.30
C TRP A 236 -13.82 -24.10 0.45
N LEU A 237 -13.19 -25.28 0.51
CA LEU A 237 -13.90 -26.53 0.82
C LEU A 237 -14.64 -26.47 2.17
N PRO A 238 -14.04 -25.98 3.28
CA PRO A 238 -14.75 -25.83 4.55
C PRO A 238 -15.98 -24.90 4.44
N TYR A 239 -15.84 -23.78 3.73
CA TYR A 239 -16.94 -22.83 3.50
C TYR A 239 -18.13 -23.49 2.79
N HIS A 240 -17.89 -24.20 1.68
CA HIS A 240 -18.97 -24.85 0.94
C HIS A 240 -19.61 -26.01 1.73
N LEU A 241 -18.82 -26.74 2.51
CA LEU A 241 -19.34 -27.76 3.42
C LEU A 241 -20.22 -27.14 4.52
N ASP A 242 -19.79 -26.04 5.14
CA ASP A 242 -20.61 -25.35 6.13
C ASP A 242 -21.89 -24.78 5.52
N ARG A 243 -21.78 -24.16 4.33
CA ARG A 243 -22.93 -23.58 3.63
C ARG A 243 -24.00 -24.62 3.33
N LEU A 244 -23.62 -25.83 2.92
CA LEU A 244 -24.56 -26.94 2.73
C LEU A 244 -25.33 -27.28 4.00
N ARG A 245 -24.65 -27.34 5.14
CA ARG A 245 -25.28 -27.61 6.44
C ARG A 245 -26.27 -26.51 6.83
N VAL A 246 -25.87 -25.25 6.70
CA VAL A 246 -26.75 -24.09 6.96
C VAL A 246 -27.99 -24.13 6.06
N LEU A 247 -27.85 -24.49 4.79
CA LEU A 247 -28.97 -24.60 3.86
C LEU A 247 -29.90 -25.79 4.18
N GLU A 248 -29.38 -26.92 4.68
CA GLU A 248 -30.21 -28.01 5.20
C GLU A 248 -31.02 -27.58 6.43
N ASP A 249 -30.39 -26.85 7.36
CA ASP A 249 -31.05 -26.31 8.56
C ASP A 249 -32.15 -25.30 8.22
N ASP A 250 -31.89 -24.46 7.21
CA ASP A 250 -32.85 -23.49 6.63
C ASP A 250 -33.94 -24.16 5.77
N ARG A 251 -33.88 -25.48 5.55
CA ARG A 251 -34.78 -26.26 4.67
C ARG A 251 -34.79 -25.78 3.21
N LYS A 252 -33.65 -25.29 2.73
CA LYS A 252 -33.41 -24.87 1.34
C LYS A 252 -32.79 -25.96 0.46
N GLY A 253 -32.63 -27.16 1.00
CA GLY A 253 -32.15 -28.36 0.30
C GLY A 253 -31.95 -29.51 1.28
N GLU A 254 -31.72 -30.72 0.78
CA GLU A 254 -31.44 -31.90 1.62
C GLU A 254 -30.55 -32.89 0.87
N LEU A 255 -29.43 -33.30 1.47
CA LEU A 255 -28.59 -34.37 0.95
C LEU A 255 -29.18 -35.73 1.31
N SER A 256 -29.18 -36.65 0.36
CA SER A 256 -29.51 -38.04 0.64
C SER A 256 -28.50 -38.66 1.62
N SER A 257 -28.93 -39.68 2.36
CA SER A 257 -28.04 -40.44 3.24
C SER A 257 -26.84 -41.06 2.51
N GLU A 258 -26.93 -41.28 1.20
CA GLU A 258 -25.81 -41.78 0.41
C GLU A 258 -24.79 -40.66 0.11
N GLN A 259 -25.25 -39.48 -0.32
CA GLN A 259 -24.40 -38.31 -0.55
C GLN A 259 -23.67 -37.87 0.73
N LYS A 260 -24.37 -37.81 1.87
CA LYS A 260 -23.74 -37.54 3.17
C LYS A 260 -22.64 -38.56 3.49
N SER A 261 -22.93 -39.84 3.26
CA SER A 261 -21.96 -40.91 3.50
C SER A 261 -20.77 -40.87 2.54
N GLU A 262 -20.93 -40.34 1.32
CA GLU A 262 -19.85 -40.13 0.35
C GLU A 262 -18.94 -38.96 0.77
N ILE A 263 -19.53 -37.83 1.20
CA ILE A 263 -18.78 -36.71 1.79
C ILE A 263 -17.92 -37.20 2.96
N GLY A 264 -18.50 -38.01 3.85
CA GLY A 264 -17.76 -38.62 4.96
C GLY A 264 -16.56 -39.45 4.48
N LEU A 265 -16.75 -40.35 3.50
CA LEU A 265 -15.66 -41.17 2.97
C LEU A 265 -14.55 -40.31 2.31
N ASN A 266 -14.92 -39.26 1.60
CA ASN A 266 -13.95 -38.37 0.95
C ASN A 266 -13.15 -37.57 1.97
N LEU A 267 -13.79 -37.06 3.03
CA LEU A 267 -13.10 -36.44 4.17
C LEU A 267 -12.13 -37.43 4.83
N GLN A 268 -12.55 -38.68 5.06
CA GLN A 268 -11.66 -39.71 5.60
C GLN A 268 -10.42 -39.91 4.73
N ASN A 269 -10.61 -40.04 3.42
CA ASN A 269 -9.52 -40.26 2.48
C ASN A 269 -8.56 -39.07 2.45
N MET A 270 -9.09 -37.84 2.41
CA MET A 270 -8.27 -36.62 2.44
C MET A 270 -7.38 -36.53 3.68
N PHE A 271 -7.86 -36.99 4.84
CA PHE A 271 -7.09 -36.94 6.10
C PHE A 271 -6.20 -38.18 6.34
N GLN A 272 -6.52 -39.35 5.78
CA GLN A 272 -5.79 -40.60 6.07
C GLN A 272 -4.89 -41.10 4.94
N ASP A 273 -5.14 -40.72 3.69
CA ASP A 273 -4.33 -41.16 2.56
C ASP A 273 -3.19 -40.19 2.32
N ASP A 274 -1.99 -40.57 2.78
CA ASP A 274 -0.76 -39.79 2.60
C ASP A 274 -0.51 -39.41 1.13
N ARG A 275 -1.05 -40.18 0.16
CA ARG A 275 -0.91 -39.88 -1.27
C ARG A 275 -1.58 -38.58 -1.65
N VAL A 276 -2.70 -38.20 -1.02
CA VAL A 276 -3.40 -36.94 -1.31
C VAL A 276 -2.49 -35.76 -0.96
N LEU A 277 -1.88 -35.79 0.23
CA LEU A 277 -0.94 -34.74 0.67
C LEU A 277 0.32 -34.68 -0.20
N GLN A 278 0.87 -35.84 -0.58
CA GLN A 278 2.06 -35.89 -1.43
C GLN A 278 1.78 -35.39 -2.85
N ASN A 279 0.67 -35.83 -3.45
CA ASN A 279 0.27 -35.44 -4.80
C ASN A 279 -0.07 -33.95 -4.87
N HIS A 280 -0.79 -33.42 -3.87
CA HIS A 280 -1.23 -32.03 -3.82
C HIS A 280 -0.36 -31.15 -2.92
N LYS A 281 0.91 -31.52 -2.69
CA LYS A 281 1.85 -30.78 -1.81
C LYS A 281 1.87 -29.29 -2.13
N ARG A 282 1.94 -28.91 -3.41
CA ARG A 282 1.93 -27.50 -3.86
C ARG A 282 0.67 -26.76 -3.39
N THR A 283 -0.50 -27.40 -3.48
CA THR A 283 -1.77 -26.80 -3.08
C THR A 283 -1.81 -26.56 -1.58
N PHE A 284 -1.39 -27.55 -0.77
CA PHE A 284 -1.28 -27.40 0.70
C PHE A 284 -0.18 -26.44 1.16
N GLN A 285 0.85 -26.21 0.34
CA GLN A 285 1.87 -25.18 0.58
C GLN A 285 1.35 -23.77 0.34
N LYS A 286 0.36 -23.59 -0.56
CA LYS A 286 -0.16 -22.27 -0.93
C LYS A 286 -1.49 -21.91 -0.26
N GLY A 287 -2.26 -22.91 0.17
CA GLY A 287 -3.53 -22.74 0.86
C GLY A 287 -3.47 -23.09 2.34
N TYR A 288 -4.45 -22.64 3.12
CA TYR A 288 -4.60 -22.97 4.53
C TYR A 288 -6.05 -22.95 5.00
N TRP A 289 -6.34 -23.61 6.13
CA TRP A 289 -7.61 -23.50 6.86
C TRP A 289 -7.40 -22.83 8.20
N THR A 290 -8.35 -21.99 8.58
CA THR A 290 -8.43 -21.36 9.90
C THR A 290 -8.89 -22.34 10.97
N SER A 291 -8.63 -21.99 12.24
CA SER A 291 -9.07 -22.82 13.37
C SER A 291 -10.60 -22.99 13.44
N GLU A 292 -11.39 -22.01 12.99
CA GLU A 292 -12.85 -22.11 12.92
C GLU A 292 -13.31 -23.02 11.78
N GLU A 293 -12.76 -22.87 10.58
CA GLU A 293 -13.07 -23.75 9.44
C GLU A 293 -12.75 -25.22 9.74
N ILE A 294 -11.64 -25.48 10.44
CA ILE A 294 -11.34 -26.83 10.91
C ILE A 294 -12.45 -27.31 11.84
N LYS A 295 -12.90 -26.51 12.83
CA LYS A 295 -14.01 -26.89 13.72
C LYS A 295 -15.32 -27.12 12.96
N ASP A 296 -15.60 -26.37 11.89
CA ASP A 296 -16.80 -26.56 11.08
C ASP A 296 -16.81 -27.92 10.37
N VAL A 297 -15.65 -28.36 9.85
CA VAL A 297 -15.50 -29.70 9.28
C VAL A 297 -15.74 -30.80 10.33
N ARG A 298 -15.43 -30.56 11.61
CA ARG A 298 -15.74 -31.53 12.68
C ARG A 298 -17.24 -31.76 12.83
N LEU A 299 -18.06 -30.74 12.61
CA LEU A 299 -19.52 -30.84 12.76
C LEU A 299 -20.12 -31.82 11.74
N TRP A 300 -19.53 -31.93 10.55
CA TRP A 300 -19.86 -32.98 9.58
C TRP A 300 -19.54 -34.39 10.10
N LEU A 301 -18.44 -34.55 10.83
CA LEU A 301 -18.02 -35.84 11.40
C LEU A 301 -18.85 -36.26 12.63
N ASP A 302 -19.74 -35.41 13.13
CA ASP A 302 -20.69 -35.74 14.18
C ASP A 302 -22.03 -36.29 13.64
N ASP A 303 -22.37 -36.03 12.36
CA ASP A 303 -23.60 -36.52 11.72
C ASP A 303 -23.55 -38.07 11.51
N PRO A 304 -24.50 -38.83 12.10
CA PRO A 304 -24.59 -40.28 11.94
C PRO A 304 -24.68 -40.79 10.49
N ALA A 305 -25.30 -40.02 9.59
CA ALA A 305 -25.43 -40.35 8.17
C ALA A 305 -24.10 -40.19 7.44
N VAL A 306 -23.32 -39.16 7.78
CA VAL A 306 -21.99 -38.89 7.22
C VAL A 306 -21.02 -39.99 7.64
N VAL A 307 -21.00 -40.31 8.93
CA VAL A 307 -20.05 -41.29 9.43
C VAL A 307 -20.42 -42.73 9.08
N ARG A 308 -21.62 -43.01 8.55
CA ARG A 308 -22.16 -44.38 8.38
C ARG A 308 -21.16 -45.40 7.80
N ARG A 309 -20.43 -45.04 6.74
CA ARG A 309 -19.49 -45.91 6.01
C ARG A 309 -18.01 -45.77 6.40
N MET A 310 -17.67 -44.86 7.32
CA MET A 310 -16.28 -44.61 7.73
C MET A 310 -15.71 -45.72 8.62
N ASP A 311 -14.38 -45.84 8.66
CA ASP A 311 -13.70 -46.80 9.55
C ASP A 311 -14.11 -46.60 11.02
N ARG A 312 -14.43 -47.70 11.71
CA ARG A 312 -14.95 -47.64 13.09
C ARG A 312 -13.88 -47.24 14.09
N LYS A 313 -12.63 -47.66 13.86
CA LYS A 313 -11.51 -47.36 14.75
C LYS A 313 -11.16 -45.88 14.62
N TRP A 314 -10.97 -45.39 13.40
CA TRP A 314 -10.70 -43.97 13.13
C TRP A 314 -11.79 -43.07 13.70
N ARG A 315 -13.07 -43.41 13.53
CA ARG A 315 -14.17 -42.62 14.12
C ARG A 315 -14.12 -42.58 15.65
N ALA A 316 -13.76 -43.70 16.30
CA ALA A 316 -13.59 -43.73 17.74
C ALA A 316 -12.41 -42.84 18.17
N ASP A 317 -11.30 -42.89 17.44
CA ASP A 317 -10.12 -42.05 17.67
C ASP A 317 -10.47 -40.55 17.51
N VAL A 318 -11.20 -40.18 16.47
CA VAL A 318 -11.67 -38.80 16.24
C VAL A 318 -12.58 -38.29 17.35
N LYS A 319 -13.52 -39.13 17.82
CA LYS A 319 -14.45 -38.75 18.89
C LYS A 319 -13.80 -38.63 20.26
N THR A 320 -12.76 -39.42 20.52
CA THR A 320 -12.06 -39.45 21.80
C THR A 320 -10.89 -38.46 21.87
N ALA A 321 -10.48 -37.89 20.74
CA ALA A 321 -9.41 -36.92 20.68
C ALA A 321 -9.77 -35.62 21.43
N PRO A 322 -8.79 -35.01 22.14
CA PRO A 322 -9.02 -33.80 22.93
C PRO A 322 -9.37 -32.59 22.04
N SER A 323 -8.72 -32.45 20.88
CA SER A 323 -8.94 -31.36 19.92
C SER A 323 -9.10 -31.91 18.50
N PRO A 324 -9.70 -31.16 17.55
CA PRO A 324 -9.75 -31.56 16.14
C PRO A 324 -8.34 -31.81 15.57
N LEU A 325 -7.37 -30.98 15.99
CA LEU A 325 -5.96 -31.08 15.63
C LEU A 325 -5.33 -32.42 16.07
N ARG A 326 -5.60 -32.86 17.29
CA ARG A 326 -5.09 -34.13 17.84
C ARG A 326 -5.89 -35.34 17.38
N GLY A 327 -7.01 -35.13 16.70
CA GLY A 327 -7.92 -36.13 16.15
C GLY A 327 -7.73 -36.35 14.64
N TYR A 328 -8.75 -36.01 13.84
CA TYR A 328 -8.74 -36.29 12.40
C TYR A 328 -7.74 -35.45 11.62
N PHE A 329 -7.40 -34.25 12.09
CA PHE A 329 -6.53 -33.33 11.36
C PHE A 329 -5.03 -33.60 11.59
N LYS A 330 -4.70 -34.49 12.53
CA LYS A 330 -3.33 -34.79 12.95
C LYS A 330 -2.38 -35.14 11.78
N PRO A 331 -2.76 -35.96 10.79
CA PRO A 331 -1.85 -36.32 9.70
C PRO A 331 -1.43 -35.13 8.83
N ILE A 332 -2.37 -34.22 8.51
CA ILE A 332 -2.09 -32.99 7.77
C ILE A 332 -1.16 -32.10 8.59
N ALA A 333 -1.45 -31.91 9.88
CA ALA A 333 -0.62 -31.10 10.76
C ALA A 333 0.82 -31.63 10.84
N ILE A 334 1.02 -32.95 10.94
CA ILE A 334 2.35 -33.56 10.91
C ILE A 334 3.05 -33.26 9.58
N ALA A 335 2.39 -33.51 8.45
CA ALA A 335 2.98 -33.29 7.13
C ALA A 335 3.39 -31.83 6.88
N VAL A 336 2.56 -30.88 7.33
CA VAL A 336 2.85 -29.45 7.23
C VAL A 336 4.02 -29.04 8.13
N LEU A 337 4.05 -29.50 9.37
CA LEU A 337 5.14 -29.17 10.31
C LEU A 337 6.47 -29.79 9.91
N GLU A 338 6.47 -31.06 9.46
CA GLU A 338 7.65 -31.72 8.92
C GLU A 338 8.12 -31.03 7.64
N GLY A 339 7.19 -30.65 6.76
CA GLY A 339 7.47 -29.86 5.57
C GLY A 339 8.15 -28.53 5.92
N LEU A 340 7.52 -27.72 6.77
CA LEU A 340 8.03 -26.42 7.20
C LEU A 340 9.45 -26.52 7.80
N LEU A 341 9.62 -27.43 8.76
CA LEU A 341 10.79 -27.44 9.65
C LEU A 341 11.91 -28.38 9.19
N ARG A 342 11.64 -29.33 8.28
CA ARG A 342 12.61 -30.36 7.88
C ARG A 342 12.78 -30.51 6.37
N ASP A 343 12.09 -29.71 5.55
CA ASP A 343 12.18 -29.76 4.08
C ASP A 343 12.27 -28.35 3.47
N ARG A 344 13.44 -28.00 2.90
CA ARG A 344 13.65 -26.69 2.24
C ARG A 344 12.76 -26.44 1.02
N SER A 345 12.13 -27.47 0.45
CA SER A 345 11.21 -27.32 -0.68
C SER A 345 9.81 -26.87 -0.28
N TRP A 346 9.54 -26.69 1.03
CA TRP A 346 8.32 -26.07 1.52
C TRP A 346 8.42 -24.55 1.57
N GLU A 347 7.37 -23.88 1.13
CA GLU A 347 7.22 -22.44 1.29
C GLU A 347 6.99 -22.09 2.76
N VAL A 348 7.68 -21.07 3.27
CA VAL A 348 7.65 -20.69 4.69
C VAL A 348 6.37 -19.94 5.03
N THR A 349 5.96 -18.96 4.22
CA THR A 349 4.92 -17.97 4.56
C THR A 349 3.58 -18.61 4.96
N ASN A 350 3.00 -19.44 4.08
CA ASN A 350 1.72 -20.08 4.36
C ASN A 350 1.82 -21.22 5.38
N ALA A 351 2.97 -21.89 5.46
CA ALA A 351 3.20 -22.91 6.48
C ALA A 351 3.31 -22.30 7.89
N CYS A 352 3.80 -21.06 8.03
CA CYS A 352 3.72 -20.29 9.27
C CYS A 352 2.28 -19.97 9.64
N THR A 353 1.46 -19.64 8.64
CA THR A 353 0.03 -19.44 8.86
C THR A 353 -0.66 -20.71 9.36
N TRP A 354 -0.37 -21.87 8.77
CA TRP A 354 -0.83 -23.16 9.29
C TRP A 354 -0.41 -23.39 10.74
N LEU A 355 0.87 -23.18 11.07
CA LEU A 355 1.41 -23.33 12.42
C LEU A 355 0.62 -22.49 13.46
N ARG A 356 0.32 -21.24 13.12
CA ARG A 356 -0.48 -20.34 13.98
C ARG A 356 -1.88 -20.90 14.23
N GLN A 357 -2.55 -21.37 13.17
CA GLN A 357 -3.89 -21.96 13.28
C GLN A 357 -3.87 -23.25 14.09
N PHE A 358 -2.82 -24.08 13.97
CA PHE A 358 -2.66 -25.29 14.77
C PHE A 358 -2.48 -24.98 16.25
N ILE A 359 -1.59 -24.06 16.61
CA ILE A 359 -1.37 -23.66 18.00
C ILE A 359 -2.66 -23.11 18.61
N ALA A 360 -3.37 -22.21 17.89
CA ALA A 360 -4.64 -21.67 18.36
C ALA A 360 -5.69 -22.78 18.62
N LEU A 361 -5.77 -23.76 17.72
CA LEU A 361 -6.71 -24.88 17.82
C LEU A 361 -6.37 -25.86 18.96
N ASP A 362 -5.09 -26.05 19.29
CA ASP A 362 -4.65 -26.90 20.41
C ASP A 362 -4.82 -26.18 21.77
N ASN A 363 -4.56 -24.87 21.81
CA ASN A 363 -4.69 -24.05 23.04
C ASN A 363 -6.14 -23.86 23.48
N ALA A 364 -7.10 -23.79 22.54
CA ALA A 364 -8.53 -23.67 22.84
C ALA A 364 -9.10 -24.84 23.69
N VAL A 365 -8.37 -25.94 23.84
CA VAL A 365 -8.79 -27.14 24.59
C VAL A 365 -8.13 -27.26 25.97
N THR A 366 -7.17 -26.39 26.31
CA THR A 366 -6.49 -26.42 27.60
C THR A 366 -7.07 -25.30 28.48
N PRO A 367 -8.00 -25.58 29.43
CA PRO A 367 -8.26 -24.61 30.49
C PRO A 367 -6.94 -24.39 31.23
N GLN A 368 -6.58 -23.13 31.44
CA GLN A 368 -5.46 -22.69 32.27
C GLN A 368 -5.48 -23.44 33.61
N LEU A 369 -4.70 -24.52 33.70
CA LEU A 369 -4.28 -25.15 34.94
C LEU A 369 -2.83 -24.69 35.15
N ASP A 370 -2.73 -23.47 35.68
CA ASP A 370 -1.62 -22.91 36.49
C ASP A 370 -1.59 -21.37 36.48
N ALA A 371 -2.72 -20.70 36.20
CA ALA A 371 -2.92 -19.30 36.56
C ALA A 371 -3.63 -19.21 37.92
N SER A 372 -2.88 -19.44 39.00
CA SER A 372 -3.30 -19.05 40.34
C SER A 372 -2.34 -17.99 40.89
N VAL A 373 -2.36 -16.79 40.32
CA VAL A 373 -2.21 -15.54 41.10
C VAL A 373 -2.99 -14.43 40.38
N ASN A 374 -4.19 -14.17 40.90
CA ASN A 374 -4.99 -12.94 40.85
C ASN A 374 -5.23 -12.21 39.52
N ASP A 375 -6.44 -12.42 39.00
CA ASP A 375 -7.23 -11.37 38.34
C ASP A 375 -7.29 -10.10 39.21
N GLU A 376 -7.15 -8.93 38.60
CA GLU A 376 -8.31 -8.09 38.26
C GLU A 376 -7.87 -6.86 37.44
N ASN A 377 -8.53 -6.68 36.28
CA ASN A 377 -8.68 -5.47 35.46
C ASN A 377 -7.43 -4.71 35.00
N ASP A 378 -7.17 -4.74 33.68
CA ASP A 378 -7.46 -3.52 32.91
C ASP A 378 -7.66 -3.79 31.41
N SER A 379 -8.76 -3.25 30.90
CA SER A 379 -9.08 -3.14 29.49
C SER A 379 -8.65 -1.76 29.03
N THR A 380 -7.42 -1.62 28.53
CA THR A 380 -6.97 -0.39 27.88
C THR A 380 -6.06 -0.69 26.69
N ASN A 381 -6.57 -0.37 25.50
CA ASN A 381 -5.80 -0.14 24.29
C ASN A 381 -4.58 0.74 24.61
N SER A 382 -3.39 0.18 24.50
CA SER A 382 -2.12 0.90 24.61
C SER A 382 -1.22 0.46 23.47
N SER A 383 -0.76 1.42 22.68
CA SER A 383 0.19 1.25 21.58
C SER A 383 1.46 0.50 22.05
N PRO A 384 2.10 -0.29 21.17
CA PRO A 384 3.20 -1.16 21.58
C PRO A 384 4.51 -0.38 21.61
N SER A 385 5.01 -0.02 22.80
CA SER A 385 6.41 0.37 22.94
C SER A 385 7.09 -0.31 24.12
N SER A 386 8.27 -0.88 23.84
CA SER A 386 9.28 -1.48 24.73
C SER A 386 9.04 -2.82 25.46
N SER A 387 7.82 -3.33 25.64
CA SER A 387 7.60 -4.66 26.29
C SER A 387 7.56 -5.85 25.32
N ALA A 388 7.38 -5.61 24.02
CA ALA A 388 7.11 -6.65 23.02
C ALA A 388 8.28 -7.61 22.72
N ILE A 389 9.53 -7.20 22.95
CA ILE A 389 10.74 -8.02 22.66
C ILE A 389 10.76 -9.28 23.55
N SER A 390 10.30 -9.15 24.79
CA SER A 390 10.13 -10.26 25.75
C SER A 390 9.08 -11.25 25.26
N ASP A 391 7.94 -10.75 24.77
CA ASP A 391 6.78 -11.58 24.44
C ASP A 391 6.97 -12.40 23.17
N TYR A 392 7.63 -11.86 22.13
CA TYR A 392 7.92 -12.62 20.91
C TYR A 392 8.95 -13.73 21.13
N SER A 393 9.97 -13.49 21.97
CA SER A 393 10.95 -14.52 22.34
C SER A 393 10.29 -15.68 23.09
N ILE A 394 9.42 -15.37 24.04
CA ILE A 394 8.67 -16.37 24.81
C ILE A 394 7.74 -17.14 23.87
N TYR A 395 6.99 -16.43 23.02
CA TYR A 395 6.09 -17.05 22.05
C TYR A 395 6.83 -18.04 21.13
N TRP A 396 7.92 -17.63 20.49
CA TRP A 396 8.61 -18.51 19.53
C TRP A 396 9.38 -19.66 20.19
N ASN A 397 9.89 -19.47 21.42
CA ASN A 397 10.44 -20.59 22.19
C ASN A 397 9.36 -21.60 22.60
N ASN A 398 8.17 -21.11 22.96
CA ASN A 398 7.01 -21.97 23.21
C ASN A 398 6.56 -22.68 21.93
N THR A 399 6.53 -21.98 20.79
CA THR A 399 6.23 -22.53 19.46
C THR A 399 7.22 -23.64 19.08
N ASN A 400 8.52 -23.41 19.24
CA ASN A 400 9.55 -24.43 19.03
C ASN A 400 9.28 -25.68 19.88
N SER A 401 9.03 -25.48 21.18
CA SER A 401 8.76 -26.56 22.14
C SER A 401 7.47 -27.31 21.80
N TRP A 402 6.44 -26.59 21.37
CA TRP A 402 5.16 -27.15 20.94
C TRP A 402 5.32 -28.00 19.68
N CYS A 403 6.02 -27.50 18.65
CA CYS A 403 6.28 -28.24 17.41
C CYS A 403 7.05 -29.55 17.70
N GLN A 404 8.11 -29.47 18.49
CA GLN A 404 8.90 -30.63 18.90
C GLN A 404 8.04 -31.65 19.66
N GLY A 405 7.23 -31.20 20.62
CA GLY A 405 6.33 -32.05 21.39
C GLY A 405 5.19 -32.64 20.56
N PHE A 406 4.65 -31.90 19.60
CA PHE A 406 3.57 -32.36 18.71
C PHE A 406 4.05 -33.48 17.78
N LEU A 407 5.26 -33.33 17.22
CA LEU A 407 5.91 -34.35 16.38
C LEU A 407 6.51 -35.51 17.18
N GLY A 408 6.62 -35.37 18.51
CA GLY A 408 7.17 -36.41 19.39
C GLY A 408 8.67 -36.63 19.21
N LEU A 409 9.41 -35.56 18.88
CA LEU A 409 10.85 -35.60 18.62
C LEU A 409 11.66 -35.36 19.91
N SER A 410 12.75 -36.10 20.09
CA SER A 410 13.74 -35.82 21.14
C SER A 410 14.73 -34.74 20.72
N ASP A 411 15.42 -34.11 21.68
CA ASP A 411 16.40 -33.05 21.41
C ASP A 411 17.49 -33.47 20.41
N SER A 412 17.92 -34.74 20.43
CA SER A 412 18.92 -35.28 19.50
C SER A 412 18.45 -35.42 18.05
N GLN A 413 17.16 -35.21 17.77
CA GLN A 413 16.57 -35.26 16.42
C GLN A 413 16.37 -33.85 15.84
N ILE A 414 16.68 -32.82 16.61
CA ILE A 414 16.61 -31.42 16.18
C ILE A 414 17.98 -31.05 15.61
N ASP A 415 18.02 -30.68 14.34
CA ASP A 415 19.23 -30.41 13.57
C ASP A 415 19.33 -28.92 13.18
N SER A 416 20.40 -28.55 12.47
CA SER A 416 20.59 -27.17 12.00
C SER A 416 19.42 -26.69 11.15
N LEU A 417 18.87 -27.56 10.29
CA LEU A 417 17.78 -27.20 9.39
C LEU A 417 16.53 -26.78 10.15
N TRP A 418 16.20 -27.49 11.25
CA TRP A 418 15.07 -27.11 12.09
C TRP A 418 15.13 -25.65 12.56
N TYR A 419 16.28 -25.22 13.07
CA TYR A 419 16.45 -23.86 13.58
C TYR A 419 16.58 -22.83 12.47
N GLU A 420 17.21 -23.17 11.34
CA GLU A 420 17.23 -22.34 10.13
C GLU A 420 15.80 -22.01 9.69
N ARG A 421 14.92 -23.02 9.65
CA ARG A 421 13.54 -22.88 9.21
C ARG A 421 12.67 -22.12 10.21
N LEU A 422 12.91 -22.27 11.51
CA LEU A 422 12.27 -21.43 12.53
C LEU A 422 12.70 -19.97 12.42
N ALA A 423 13.97 -19.70 12.10
CA ALA A 423 14.43 -18.34 11.90
C ALA A 423 13.75 -17.69 10.68
N GLU A 424 13.63 -18.41 9.56
CA GLU A 424 12.89 -17.95 8.39
C GLU A 424 11.40 -17.73 8.67
N ALA A 425 10.78 -18.63 9.43
CA ALA A 425 9.39 -18.50 9.87
C ALA A 425 9.17 -17.26 10.74
N THR A 426 10.11 -17.01 11.67
CA THR A 426 10.09 -15.83 12.54
C THR A 426 10.25 -14.54 11.72
N LEU A 427 11.08 -14.57 10.68
CA LEU A 427 11.27 -13.46 9.76
C LEU A 427 9.98 -13.13 8.97
N SER A 428 9.25 -14.15 8.49
CA SER A 428 8.01 -13.92 7.74
C SER A 428 6.88 -13.30 8.57
N GLU A 429 6.89 -13.50 9.90
CA GLU A 429 5.90 -12.91 10.82
C GLU A 429 6.31 -11.51 11.32
N GLY A 430 7.38 -10.91 10.79
CA GLY A 430 7.82 -9.56 11.17
C GLY A 430 8.26 -9.44 12.64
N CYS A 431 8.69 -10.54 13.26
CA CYS A 431 9.12 -10.56 14.66
C CYS A 431 10.50 -9.89 14.85
N GLY A 432 10.82 -9.55 16.10
CA GLY A 432 12.07 -8.85 16.44
C GLY A 432 13.32 -9.60 15.99
N TRP A 433 14.28 -8.86 15.41
CA TRP A 433 15.52 -9.40 14.86
C TRP A 433 16.34 -10.24 15.86
N ASP A 434 16.19 -10.00 17.17
CA ASP A 434 16.85 -10.75 18.26
C ASP A 434 16.45 -12.21 18.33
N VAL A 435 15.16 -12.51 18.14
CA VAL A 435 14.65 -13.87 18.08
C VAL A 435 15.17 -14.58 16.82
N ILE A 436 15.16 -13.89 15.69
CA ILE A 436 15.64 -14.40 14.40
C ILE A 436 17.14 -14.77 14.50
N SER A 437 17.96 -13.87 15.04
CA SER A 437 19.40 -14.15 15.22
C SER A 437 19.64 -15.29 16.18
N SER A 438 18.89 -15.37 17.28
CA SER A 438 19.03 -16.47 18.25
C SER A 438 18.76 -17.84 17.63
N PHE A 439 17.77 -17.97 16.74
CA PHE A 439 17.54 -19.24 16.04
C PHE A 439 18.65 -19.57 15.04
N TYR A 440 19.14 -18.60 14.27
CA TYR A 440 20.29 -18.89 13.41
C TYR A 440 21.55 -19.24 14.20
N ASP A 441 21.81 -18.61 15.34
CA ASP A 441 22.93 -18.99 16.22
C ASP A 441 22.76 -20.43 16.72
N ARG A 442 21.57 -20.83 17.16
CA ARG A 442 21.26 -22.22 17.54
C ARG A 442 21.42 -23.20 16.38
N ALA A 443 21.13 -22.77 15.15
CA ALA A 443 21.36 -23.56 13.94
C ALA A 443 22.86 -23.80 13.72
N LEU A 444 23.68 -22.77 13.90
CA LEU A 444 25.15 -22.83 13.77
C LEU A 444 25.82 -23.67 14.87
N GLU A 445 25.18 -23.82 16.04
CA GLU A 445 25.64 -24.71 17.11
C GLU A 445 25.44 -26.20 16.82
N GLN A 446 24.60 -26.54 15.83
CA GLN A 446 24.36 -27.93 15.43
C GLN A 446 25.45 -28.46 14.48
N GLU A 447 25.45 -29.77 14.25
CA GLU A 447 26.32 -30.40 13.26
C GLU A 447 25.90 -30.01 11.83
N ASP A 448 26.89 -29.81 10.97
CA ASP A 448 26.75 -29.50 9.53
C ASP A 448 25.78 -28.35 9.17
N PRO A 449 25.97 -27.13 9.71
CA PRO A 449 25.08 -26.02 9.42
C PRO A 449 25.19 -25.54 7.98
N SER A 450 24.08 -25.04 7.45
CA SER A 450 24.05 -24.48 6.09
C SER A 450 24.73 -23.12 5.99
N TRP A 451 25.30 -22.83 4.82
CA TRP A 451 25.73 -21.48 4.47
C TRP A 451 24.59 -20.45 4.53
N LEU A 452 23.32 -20.89 4.40
CA LEU A 452 22.13 -20.05 4.53
C LEU A 452 21.96 -19.47 5.94
N CYS A 453 22.42 -20.16 6.98
CA CYS A 453 22.38 -19.65 8.35
C CYS A 453 23.24 -18.40 8.51
N TYR A 454 24.45 -18.40 7.94
CA TYR A 454 25.32 -17.23 7.91
C TYR A 454 24.72 -16.09 7.07
N ARG A 455 24.07 -16.42 5.94
CA ARG A 455 23.34 -15.43 5.13
C ARG A 455 22.23 -14.76 5.96
N GLY A 456 21.42 -15.57 6.64
CA GLY A 456 20.32 -15.11 7.50
C GLY A 456 20.79 -14.18 8.62
N LEU A 457 21.87 -14.55 9.33
CA LEU A 457 22.51 -13.68 10.33
C LEU A 457 23.04 -12.38 9.73
N GLY A 458 23.62 -12.45 8.54
CA GLY A 458 24.11 -11.29 7.81
C GLY A 458 22.99 -10.30 7.50
N VAL A 459 21.87 -10.79 6.97
CA VAL A 459 20.67 -9.97 6.69
C VAL A 459 20.08 -9.40 7.97
N ALA A 460 19.94 -10.20 9.02
CA ALA A 460 19.44 -9.73 10.32
C ALA A 460 20.36 -8.69 10.99
N SER A 461 21.67 -8.79 10.76
CA SER A 461 22.65 -7.80 11.24
C SER A 461 22.56 -6.50 10.45
N LEU A 462 22.40 -6.59 9.12
CA LEU A 462 22.23 -5.43 8.24
C LEU A 462 20.96 -4.65 8.60
N ALA A 463 19.85 -5.35 8.85
CA ALA A 463 18.57 -4.74 9.24
C ALA A 463 18.65 -3.99 10.57
N ARG A 464 19.52 -4.42 11.51
CA ARG A 464 19.79 -3.71 12.76
C ARG A 464 20.85 -2.59 12.66
N GLY A 465 21.30 -2.26 11.45
CA GLY A 465 22.38 -1.30 11.24
C GLY A 465 23.78 -1.78 11.64
N ARG A 466 23.95 -3.03 12.10
CA ARG A 466 25.24 -3.63 12.48
C ARG A 466 26.00 -4.10 11.23
N THR A 467 26.39 -3.13 10.40
CA THR A 467 26.90 -3.40 9.05
C THR A 467 28.23 -4.17 9.06
N GLN A 468 29.09 -3.98 10.06
CA GLN A 468 30.34 -4.76 10.17
C GLN A 468 30.09 -6.25 10.44
N ASP A 469 29.15 -6.56 11.33
CA ASP A 469 28.73 -7.93 11.61
C ASP A 469 28.10 -8.55 10.35
N ALA A 470 27.29 -7.78 9.63
CA ALA A 470 26.70 -8.21 8.37
C ALA A 470 27.77 -8.60 7.33
N VAL A 471 28.81 -7.77 7.14
CA VAL A 471 29.94 -8.11 6.24
C VAL A 471 30.62 -9.41 6.67
N ALA A 472 30.87 -9.57 7.97
CA ALA A 472 31.53 -10.77 8.49
C ALA A 472 30.70 -12.04 8.24
N GLN A 473 29.40 -12.01 8.52
CA GLN A 473 28.52 -13.16 8.35
C GLN A 473 28.23 -13.47 6.87
N LEU A 474 27.97 -12.45 6.04
CA LEU A 474 27.79 -12.65 4.60
C LEU A 474 29.07 -13.13 3.91
N GLY A 475 30.25 -12.68 4.37
CA GLY A 475 31.54 -13.17 3.88
C GLY A 475 31.72 -14.65 4.19
N ARG A 476 31.38 -15.08 5.42
CA ARG A 476 31.37 -16.50 5.78
C ARG A 476 30.36 -17.30 4.96
N ALA A 477 29.17 -16.75 4.73
CA ALA A 477 28.16 -17.40 3.89
C ALA A 477 28.70 -17.66 2.48
N LEU A 478 29.38 -16.68 1.88
CA LEU A 478 29.99 -16.81 0.56
C LEU A 478 31.13 -17.83 0.55
N ASP A 479 31.99 -17.80 1.56
CA ASP A 479 33.12 -18.74 1.69
C ASP A 479 32.61 -20.20 1.84
N GLU A 480 31.58 -20.41 2.66
CA GLU A 480 30.96 -21.73 2.85
C GLU A 480 30.20 -22.19 1.61
N ALA A 481 29.46 -21.30 0.95
CA ALA A 481 28.76 -21.60 -0.30
C ALA A 481 29.73 -21.97 -1.43
N SER A 482 30.93 -21.38 -1.44
CA SER A 482 31.94 -21.64 -2.47
C SER A 482 32.65 -22.99 -2.33
N LYS A 483 32.42 -23.74 -1.25
CA LYS A 483 33.02 -25.07 -1.05
C LYS A 483 32.29 -26.15 -1.84
N GLU A 484 33.01 -27.14 -2.34
CA GLU A 484 32.40 -28.30 -3.04
C GLU A 484 31.39 -29.06 -2.17
N ALA A 485 31.58 -29.07 -0.85
CA ALA A 485 30.70 -29.72 0.12
C ALA A 485 29.55 -28.84 0.64
N ALA A 486 29.29 -27.67 0.01
CA ALA A 486 28.23 -26.77 0.45
C ALA A 486 26.85 -27.44 0.48
N CYS A 487 26.07 -27.17 1.53
CA CYS A 487 24.71 -27.66 1.67
C CYS A 487 23.75 -26.52 2.05
N PRO A 488 22.66 -26.27 1.30
CA PRO A 488 22.38 -26.85 -0.02
C PRO A 488 23.42 -26.39 -1.06
N GLN A 489 23.48 -27.09 -2.20
CA GLN A 489 24.36 -26.67 -3.30
C GLN A 489 23.85 -25.34 -3.88
N PRO A 490 24.65 -24.26 -3.84
CA PRO A 490 24.20 -22.96 -4.28
C PRO A 490 24.06 -22.91 -5.80
N GLN A 491 23.02 -22.26 -6.27
CA GLN A 491 22.91 -21.85 -7.67
C GLN A 491 23.78 -20.62 -7.94
N PRO A 492 24.19 -20.37 -9.20
CA PRO A 492 24.93 -19.14 -9.54
C PRO A 492 24.20 -17.85 -9.11
N THR A 493 22.86 -17.86 -9.13
CA THR A 493 22.01 -16.77 -8.64
C THR A 493 22.12 -16.54 -7.14
N ASP A 494 22.39 -17.58 -6.35
CA ASP A 494 22.57 -17.48 -4.90
C ASP A 494 23.91 -16.79 -4.57
N LEU A 495 24.97 -17.17 -5.28
CA LEU A 495 26.29 -16.55 -5.16
C LEU A 495 26.25 -15.07 -5.60
N ALA A 496 25.53 -14.77 -6.69
CA ALA A 496 25.29 -13.40 -7.12
C ALA A 496 24.57 -12.59 -6.04
N ALA A 497 23.51 -13.14 -5.43
CA ALA A 497 22.77 -12.48 -4.35
C ALA A 497 23.66 -12.19 -3.12
N LEU A 498 24.53 -13.11 -2.74
CA LEU A 498 25.52 -12.87 -1.67
C LEU A 498 26.49 -11.75 -2.01
N HIS A 499 26.97 -11.71 -3.25
CA HIS A 499 27.83 -10.64 -3.74
C HIS A 499 27.11 -9.28 -3.77
N LEU A 500 25.84 -9.22 -4.18
CA LEU A 500 25.05 -7.98 -4.13
C LEU A 500 24.88 -7.46 -2.69
N LEU A 501 24.53 -8.34 -1.74
CA LEU A 501 24.40 -8.00 -0.32
C LEU A 501 25.72 -7.53 0.28
N LEU A 502 26.84 -8.21 -0.02
CA LEU A 502 28.18 -7.79 0.39
C LEU A 502 28.58 -6.45 -0.22
N GLY A 503 28.25 -6.24 -1.50
CA GLY A 503 28.44 -4.96 -2.19
C GLY A 503 27.74 -3.81 -1.45
N GLN A 504 26.47 -4.04 -1.07
CA GLN A 504 25.67 -3.08 -0.32
C GLN A 504 26.25 -2.80 1.08
N CYS A 505 26.67 -3.83 1.81
CA CYS A 505 27.27 -3.67 3.13
C CYS A 505 28.61 -2.92 3.06
N CYS A 506 29.45 -3.25 2.08
CA CYS A 506 30.72 -2.55 1.84
C CYS A 506 30.49 -1.09 1.44
N HIS A 507 29.44 -0.80 0.65
CA HIS A 507 29.08 0.58 0.30
C HIS A 507 28.70 1.38 1.55
N LYS A 508 27.82 0.83 2.40
CA LYS A 508 27.38 1.47 3.66
C LYS A 508 28.53 1.70 4.66
N THR A 509 29.53 0.83 4.70
CA THR A 509 30.71 1.01 5.59
C THR A 509 31.80 1.91 5.01
N GLY A 510 31.62 2.48 3.82
CA GLY A 510 32.63 3.31 3.14
C GLY A 510 33.70 2.51 2.38
N GLY A 511 33.61 1.18 2.36
CA GLY A 511 34.48 0.24 1.65
C GLY A 511 34.24 0.20 0.14
N MET A 512 34.23 1.35 -0.52
CA MET A 512 33.77 1.50 -1.91
C MET A 512 34.51 0.60 -2.92
N ARG A 513 35.83 0.35 -2.74
CA ARG A 513 36.59 -0.56 -3.63
C ARG A 513 36.14 -2.02 -3.50
N GLN A 514 35.84 -2.46 -2.28
CA GLN A 514 35.31 -3.79 -2.01
C GLN A 514 33.89 -3.91 -2.55
N ALA A 515 33.08 -2.86 -2.40
CA ALA A 515 31.74 -2.80 -2.98
C ALA A 515 31.77 -3.00 -4.51
N ILE A 516 32.60 -2.25 -5.23
CA ILE A 516 32.78 -2.42 -6.69
C ILE A 516 33.19 -3.86 -7.03
N SER A 517 34.12 -4.45 -6.29
CA SER A 517 34.59 -5.82 -6.54
C SER A 517 33.45 -6.83 -6.41
N HIS A 518 32.64 -6.73 -5.36
CA HIS A 518 31.53 -7.64 -5.14
C HIS A 518 30.42 -7.45 -6.17
N TYR A 519 30.06 -6.20 -6.48
CA TYR A 519 29.10 -5.92 -7.55
C TYR A 519 29.58 -6.42 -8.92
N SER A 520 30.89 -6.39 -9.18
CA SER A 520 31.48 -7.02 -10.38
C SER A 520 31.29 -8.52 -10.40
N ALA A 521 31.61 -9.18 -9.29
CA ALA A 521 31.47 -10.62 -9.16
C ALA A 521 30.00 -11.06 -9.34
N ALA A 522 29.04 -10.31 -8.79
CA ALA A 522 27.62 -10.56 -8.99
C ALA A 522 27.23 -10.58 -10.48
N GLY A 523 27.80 -9.67 -11.29
CA GLY A 523 27.57 -9.61 -12.74
C GLY A 523 28.19 -10.76 -13.54
N GLU A 524 29.21 -11.45 -13.00
CA GLU A 524 29.85 -12.58 -13.69
C GLU A 524 29.08 -13.89 -13.52
N VAL A 525 28.38 -14.07 -12.39
CA VAL A 525 27.69 -15.32 -12.04
C VAL A 525 26.16 -15.21 -11.99
N GLY A 526 25.61 -13.99 -11.96
CA GLY A 526 24.18 -13.74 -11.83
C GLY A 526 23.38 -13.88 -13.13
N ASN A 527 22.05 -13.80 -12.99
CA ASN A 527 21.15 -13.67 -14.13
C ASN A 527 21.13 -12.23 -14.68
N SER A 528 20.34 -11.97 -15.73
CA SER A 528 20.26 -10.64 -16.37
C SER A 528 19.88 -9.51 -15.40
N ALA A 529 18.91 -9.76 -14.50
CA ALA A 529 18.46 -8.76 -13.52
C ALA A 529 19.53 -8.46 -12.48
N GLN A 530 20.19 -9.50 -11.94
CA GLN A 530 21.28 -9.37 -10.97
C GLN A 530 22.54 -8.73 -11.57
N LEU A 531 22.80 -8.96 -12.86
CA LEU A 531 23.84 -8.26 -13.60
C LEU A 531 23.55 -6.76 -13.63
N MET A 532 22.32 -6.36 -13.98
CA MET A 532 21.94 -4.94 -14.00
C MET A 532 22.04 -4.31 -12.60
N GLU A 533 21.55 -5.00 -11.57
CA GLU A 533 21.65 -4.53 -10.17
C GLU A 533 23.11 -4.38 -9.73
N GLY A 534 23.96 -5.33 -10.12
CA GLY A 534 25.41 -5.24 -9.91
C GLY A 534 26.01 -4.03 -10.63
N GLN A 535 25.65 -3.77 -11.88
CA GLN A 535 26.15 -2.60 -12.62
C GLN A 535 25.69 -1.26 -11.98
N LEU A 536 24.44 -1.18 -11.51
CA LEU A 536 23.94 -0.02 -10.78
C LEU A 536 24.69 0.16 -9.45
N GLY A 537 24.92 -0.92 -8.71
CA GLY A 537 25.73 -0.92 -7.49
C GLY A 537 27.18 -0.49 -7.73
N GLN A 538 27.80 -0.94 -8.82
CA GLN A 538 29.14 -0.49 -9.24
C GLN A 538 29.16 1.00 -9.52
N LEU A 539 28.18 1.51 -10.27
CA LEU A 539 28.07 2.92 -10.59
C LEU A 539 27.95 3.77 -9.32
N ARG A 540 27.05 3.37 -8.40
CA ARG A 540 26.89 3.99 -7.08
C ARG A 540 28.18 4.04 -6.29
N ALA A 541 28.87 2.91 -6.17
CA ALA A 541 30.13 2.83 -5.43
C ALA A 541 31.27 3.61 -6.12
N ALA A 542 31.30 3.66 -7.46
CA ALA A 542 32.30 4.41 -8.22
C ALA A 542 32.10 5.93 -8.08
N LEU A 543 30.86 6.42 -8.19
CA LEU A 543 30.53 7.83 -7.96
C LEU A 543 30.91 8.28 -6.54
N ALA A 544 30.80 7.38 -5.55
CA ALA A 544 31.21 7.68 -4.18
C ALA A 544 32.74 7.71 -3.96
N LEU A 545 33.53 7.10 -4.85
CA LEU A 545 34.97 6.86 -4.68
C LEU A 545 35.88 8.06 -4.93
N GLU A 546 35.37 9.20 -5.41
CA GLU A 546 36.15 10.42 -5.77
C GLU A 546 37.30 10.17 -6.79
N HIS A 547 37.35 8.98 -7.41
CA HIS A 547 38.33 8.61 -8.43
C HIS A 547 37.67 8.63 -9.80
N ALA A 548 37.79 9.75 -10.52
CA ALA A 548 37.19 9.95 -11.83
C ALA A 548 37.55 8.84 -12.83
N GLU A 549 38.79 8.33 -12.82
CA GLU A 549 39.24 7.27 -13.74
C GLU A 549 38.45 5.97 -13.58
N LYS A 550 38.20 5.52 -12.34
CA LYS A 550 37.44 4.28 -12.09
C LYS A 550 35.97 4.46 -12.46
N THR A 551 35.42 5.65 -12.22
CA THR A 551 34.04 5.96 -12.62
C THR A 551 33.89 6.00 -14.14
N VAL A 552 34.86 6.58 -14.84
CA VAL A 552 34.92 6.54 -16.31
C VAL A 552 34.99 5.09 -16.80
N GLU A 553 35.82 4.24 -16.22
CA GLU A 553 35.90 2.80 -16.59
C GLU A 553 34.55 2.08 -16.43
N VAL A 554 33.85 2.31 -15.31
CA VAL A 554 32.51 1.75 -15.06
C VAL A 554 31.50 2.28 -16.09
N LEU A 555 31.50 3.59 -16.36
CA LEU A 555 30.64 4.19 -17.37
C LEU A 555 30.94 3.66 -18.78
N GLU A 556 32.19 3.40 -19.12
CA GLU A 556 32.56 2.79 -20.40
C GLU A 556 32.11 1.34 -20.54
N SER A 557 32.02 0.60 -19.42
CA SER A 557 31.45 -0.75 -19.38
C SER A 557 29.91 -0.76 -19.54
N ILE A 558 29.23 0.25 -19.01
CA ILE A 558 27.78 0.44 -19.17
C ILE A 558 27.44 0.97 -20.56
N PHE A 559 28.24 1.90 -21.08
CA PHE A 559 28.06 2.60 -22.36
C PHE A 559 29.21 2.29 -23.34
N PRO A 560 29.37 1.05 -23.83
CA PRO A 560 30.51 0.64 -24.65
C PRO A 560 30.52 1.28 -26.05
N THR A 561 31.67 1.21 -26.74
CA THR A 561 31.81 1.67 -28.13
C THR A 561 31.18 0.67 -29.11
N GLY A 562 29.98 0.96 -29.62
CA GLY A 562 29.26 0.14 -30.62
C GLY A 562 27.78 -0.06 -30.30
N HIS A 563 27.03 -0.73 -31.18
CA HIS A 563 25.60 -1.01 -30.98
C HIS A 563 25.39 -2.17 -29.99
N THR A 564 25.34 -1.85 -28.70
CA THR A 564 24.68 -2.70 -27.68
C THR A 564 23.73 -1.85 -26.85
N ALA A 565 22.75 -1.24 -27.53
CA ALA A 565 21.76 -0.35 -26.92
C ALA A 565 20.94 -1.04 -25.82
N GLU A 566 20.74 -2.37 -25.89
CA GLU A 566 19.97 -3.16 -24.93
C GLU A 566 20.58 -3.18 -23.52
N LYS A 567 21.92 -3.30 -23.40
CA LYS A 567 22.58 -3.35 -22.08
C LYS A 567 22.53 -2.00 -21.38
N ALA A 568 22.80 -0.93 -22.13
CA ALA A 568 22.69 0.43 -21.62
C ALA A 568 21.24 0.78 -21.25
N PHE A 569 20.26 0.29 -22.02
CA PHE A 569 18.84 0.47 -21.74
C PHE A 569 18.42 -0.13 -20.39
N GLY A 570 18.79 -1.38 -20.10
CA GLY A 570 18.44 -2.02 -18.82
C GLY A 570 18.96 -1.27 -17.60
N VAL A 571 20.20 -0.78 -17.66
CA VAL A 571 20.77 0.04 -16.57
C VAL A 571 20.09 1.40 -16.47
N LEU A 572 19.79 2.06 -17.61
CA LEU A 572 19.05 3.32 -17.61
C LEU A 572 17.62 3.16 -17.06
N LYS A 573 16.95 2.03 -17.34
CA LYS A 573 15.65 1.68 -16.78
C LYS A 573 15.74 1.54 -15.25
N GLN A 574 16.72 0.80 -14.74
CA GLN A 574 16.92 0.69 -13.29
C GLN A 574 17.30 2.03 -12.63
N ILE A 575 18.10 2.89 -13.29
CA ILE A 575 18.38 4.23 -12.78
C ILE A 575 17.08 5.05 -12.70
N ALA A 576 16.22 4.98 -13.71
CA ALA A 576 14.96 5.73 -13.76
C ALA A 576 13.95 5.28 -12.69
N GLU A 577 13.96 4.00 -12.32
CA GLU A 577 13.13 3.42 -11.25
C GLU A 577 13.70 3.68 -9.85
N ASP A 578 14.93 4.17 -9.76
CA ASP A 578 15.64 4.35 -8.50
C ASP A 578 15.20 5.63 -7.74
N LEU A 579 15.01 5.52 -6.42
CA LEU A 579 14.65 6.66 -5.57
C LEU A 579 15.71 7.78 -5.60
N ASP A 580 16.98 7.44 -5.82
CA ASP A 580 18.11 8.37 -5.91
C ASP A 580 18.49 8.73 -7.37
N HIS A 581 17.61 8.49 -8.36
CA HIS A 581 17.90 8.69 -9.79
C HIS A 581 18.57 10.04 -10.08
N GLU A 582 18.04 11.15 -9.53
CA GLU A 582 18.53 12.50 -9.81
C GLU A 582 20.00 12.65 -9.36
N SER A 583 20.35 12.11 -8.18
CA SER A 583 21.73 12.14 -7.69
C SER A 583 22.66 11.31 -8.56
N LEU A 584 22.20 10.14 -9.03
CA LEU A 584 22.99 9.27 -9.90
C LEU A 584 23.25 9.95 -11.24
N VAL A 585 22.20 10.46 -11.88
CA VAL A 585 22.25 11.11 -13.19
C VAL A 585 23.14 12.35 -13.16
N LEU A 586 22.99 13.20 -12.14
CA LEU A 586 23.86 14.37 -11.94
C LEU A 586 25.33 13.96 -11.80
N GLY A 587 25.63 12.92 -11.00
CA GLY A 587 26.98 12.40 -10.84
C GLY A 587 27.56 11.83 -12.14
N VAL A 588 26.76 11.10 -12.92
CA VAL A 588 27.15 10.58 -14.24
C VAL A 588 27.54 11.71 -15.18
N PHE A 589 26.74 12.77 -15.26
CA PHE A 589 27.03 13.90 -16.12
C PHE A 589 28.21 14.74 -15.64
N ASP A 590 28.38 14.90 -14.32
CA ASP A 590 29.52 15.63 -13.77
C ASP A 590 30.86 14.97 -14.12
N VAL A 591 30.92 13.64 -14.08
CA VAL A 591 32.11 12.88 -14.52
C VAL A 591 32.25 12.92 -16.05
N ALA A 592 31.16 12.72 -16.78
CA ALA A 592 31.19 12.65 -18.25
C ALA A 592 31.47 14.00 -18.93
N LYS A 593 31.23 15.15 -18.29
CA LYS A 593 31.44 16.48 -18.91
C LYS A 593 32.88 16.73 -19.37
N ASN A 594 33.84 16.07 -18.73
CA ASN A 594 35.27 16.14 -19.07
C ASN A 594 35.68 15.13 -20.17
N ASN A 595 34.79 14.24 -20.62
CA ASN A 595 35.01 13.26 -21.68
C ASN A 595 33.91 13.36 -22.75
N PRO A 596 34.10 14.19 -23.80
CA PRO A 596 33.07 14.45 -24.81
C PRO A 596 32.57 13.19 -25.55
N GLU A 597 33.43 12.21 -25.78
CA GLU A 597 33.05 10.96 -26.46
C GLU A 597 32.14 10.10 -25.58
N LEU A 598 32.46 9.96 -24.29
CA LEU A 598 31.62 9.27 -23.32
C LEU A 598 30.28 9.98 -23.13
N LEU A 599 30.28 11.31 -22.99
CA LEU A 599 29.06 12.11 -22.86
C LEU A 599 28.15 11.96 -24.09
N SER A 600 28.74 11.91 -25.30
CA SER A 600 28.00 11.66 -26.54
C SER A 600 27.35 10.27 -26.55
N ARG A 601 28.08 9.23 -26.10
CA ARG A 601 27.55 7.86 -25.97
C ARG A 601 26.39 7.78 -24.99
N ILE A 602 26.52 8.39 -23.80
CA ILE A 602 25.46 8.41 -22.77
C ILE A 602 24.18 9.05 -23.33
N LYS A 603 24.31 10.21 -24.00
CA LYS A 603 23.17 10.88 -24.64
C LYS A 603 22.53 10.03 -25.74
N ALA A 604 23.34 9.38 -26.58
CA ALA A 604 22.84 8.51 -27.63
C ALA A 604 22.09 7.31 -27.05
N ALA A 605 22.58 6.74 -25.96
CA ALA A 605 21.92 5.65 -25.25
C ALA A 605 20.58 6.10 -24.64
N MET A 606 20.54 7.25 -23.96
CA MET A 606 19.30 7.81 -23.43
C MET A 606 18.27 8.09 -24.53
N ARG A 607 18.69 8.68 -25.66
CA ARG A 607 17.79 8.91 -26.81
C ARG A 607 17.28 7.60 -27.41
N ALA A 608 18.14 6.60 -27.55
CA ALA A 608 17.74 5.29 -28.05
C ALA A 608 16.73 4.61 -27.09
N ALA A 609 16.97 4.72 -25.79
CA ALA A 609 16.06 4.23 -24.74
C ALA A 609 14.67 4.87 -24.85
N THR A 610 14.61 6.20 -24.90
CA THR A 610 13.34 6.93 -25.05
C THR A 610 12.63 6.64 -26.37
N SER A 611 13.36 6.43 -27.47
CA SER A 611 12.77 6.09 -28.77
C SER A 611 12.24 4.65 -28.84
N ASN A 612 12.86 3.71 -28.13
CA ASN A 612 12.37 2.32 -28.04
C ASN A 612 11.10 2.25 -27.17
N LEU A 613 11.00 3.15 -26.19
CA LEU A 613 9.84 3.37 -25.35
C LEU A 613 8.80 4.26 -26.08
N SER A 614 8.10 3.75 -27.10
CA SER A 614 7.03 4.53 -27.76
C SER A 614 5.81 4.74 -26.85
N PRO A 615 5.11 5.89 -26.95
CA PRO A 615 3.87 6.14 -26.21
C PRO A 615 2.78 5.11 -26.54
N VAL A 616 1.89 4.83 -25.57
CA VAL A 616 0.74 3.90 -25.68
C VAL A 616 -0.12 4.12 -26.94
N GLN A 617 -0.20 5.35 -27.47
CA GLN A 617 -1.03 5.67 -28.63
C GLN A 617 -0.54 5.06 -29.96
N ASP A 618 0.72 4.61 -30.06
CA ASP A 618 1.35 4.14 -31.31
C ASP A 618 1.75 2.65 -31.30
N ARG A 619 1.45 1.87 -30.25
CA ARG A 619 1.88 0.47 -30.11
C ARG A 619 0.76 -0.53 -30.43
N THR A 620 1.06 -1.53 -31.28
CA THR A 620 0.17 -2.67 -31.58
C THR A 620 0.03 -3.62 -30.38
N ILE A 621 -1.21 -4.04 -30.11
CA ILE A 621 -1.75 -4.67 -28.89
C ILE A 621 -1.18 -6.08 -28.55
N ASP A 622 -0.28 -6.64 -29.34
CA ASP A 622 -0.21 -8.11 -29.43
C ASP A 622 0.74 -8.88 -28.46
N THR A 623 1.49 -8.28 -27.50
CA THR A 623 2.52 -9.09 -26.78
C THR A 623 2.95 -8.72 -25.34
N ILE A 624 2.37 -7.76 -24.61
CA ILE A 624 2.86 -7.39 -23.25
C ILE A 624 1.67 -7.26 -22.28
N GLU A 625 1.85 -7.65 -21.01
CA GLU A 625 0.84 -7.57 -19.93
C GLU A 625 0.51 -6.11 -19.56
N GLU A 626 -0.74 -5.78 -19.17
CA GLU A 626 -1.19 -4.41 -18.87
C GLU A 626 -0.33 -3.67 -17.83
N ALA A 627 0.25 -4.39 -16.87
CA ALA A 627 1.11 -3.83 -15.81
C ALA A 627 2.47 -3.30 -16.33
N ASP A 628 3.03 -3.89 -17.39
CA ASP A 628 4.32 -3.49 -17.96
C ASP A 628 4.22 -2.18 -18.78
N TYR A 629 3.03 -1.85 -19.30
CA TYR A 629 2.82 -0.61 -20.08
C TYR A 629 3.00 0.66 -19.24
N HIS A 630 2.52 0.65 -18.00
CA HIS A 630 2.62 1.80 -17.11
C HIS A 630 4.08 2.06 -16.70
N ILE A 631 4.84 1.00 -16.41
CA ILE A 631 6.25 1.10 -16.01
C ILE A 631 7.12 1.65 -17.15
N ASP A 632 6.89 1.20 -18.39
CA ASP A 632 7.66 1.66 -19.54
C ASP A 632 7.39 3.14 -19.88
N ASP A 633 6.15 3.59 -19.76
CA ASP A 633 5.78 5.00 -19.92
C ASP A 633 6.36 5.90 -18.81
N GLU A 634 6.41 5.37 -17.59
CA GLU A 634 7.02 5.99 -16.43
C GLU A 634 8.53 6.19 -16.62
N VAL A 635 9.25 5.11 -16.98
CA VAL A 635 10.68 5.13 -17.27
C VAL A 635 11.00 6.11 -18.40
N ARG A 636 10.17 6.13 -19.46
CA ARG A 636 10.32 7.08 -20.56
C ARG A 636 10.24 8.52 -20.07
N GLY A 637 9.25 8.83 -19.23
CA GLY A 637 9.05 10.16 -18.66
C GLY A 637 10.26 10.63 -17.83
N VAL A 638 10.87 9.74 -17.06
CA VAL A 638 12.09 10.03 -16.28
C VAL A 638 13.29 10.28 -17.18
N LEU A 639 13.51 9.42 -18.18
CA LEU A 639 14.64 9.59 -19.11
C LEU A 639 14.54 10.88 -19.93
N LEU A 640 13.33 11.34 -20.26
CA LEU A 640 13.11 12.65 -20.89
C LEU A 640 13.54 13.80 -19.96
N TYR A 641 13.19 13.72 -18.67
CA TYR A 641 13.63 14.70 -17.67
C TYR A 641 15.16 14.76 -17.58
N ASP A 642 15.81 13.61 -17.46
CA ASP A 642 17.27 13.49 -17.36
C ASP A 642 18.00 14.04 -18.60
N GLN A 643 17.45 13.79 -19.81
CA GLN A 643 17.96 14.39 -21.04
C GLN A 643 17.83 15.91 -21.04
N GLY A 644 16.73 16.44 -20.50
CA GLY A 644 16.51 17.87 -20.33
C GLY A 644 17.55 18.50 -19.40
N ILE A 645 17.84 17.85 -18.27
CA ILE A 645 18.90 18.26 -17.33
C ILE A 645 20.25 18.31 -18.03
N ALA A 646 20.60 17.26 -18.78
CA ALA A 646 21.86 17.19 -19.52
C ALA A 646 21.99 18.36 -20.52
N ALA A 647 20.95 18.59 -21.32
CA ALA A 647 20.93 19.68 -22.31
C ALA A 647 21.07 21.05 -21.64
N TYR A 648 20.38 21.28 -20.52
CA TYR A 648 20.43 22.54 -19.80
C TYR A 648 21.80 22.81 -19.16
N GLN A 649 22.44 21.79 -18.57
CA GLN A 649 23.79 21.90 -18.02
C GLN A 649 24.82 22.29 -19.10
N LEU A 650 24.73 21.68 -20.28
CA LEU A 650 25.60 22.00 -21.40
C LEU A 650 25.42 23.42 -21.93
N ALA A 651 24.19 23.92 -21.95
CA ALA A 651 23.95 25.32 -22.31
C ALA A 651 24.64 26.29 -21.34
N ASN A 652 24.71 25.92 -20.05
CA ASN A 652 25.34 26.72 -19.02
C ASN A 652 26.87 26.58 -18.97
N SER A 653 27.45 25.58 -19.63
CA SER A 653 28.90 25.43 -19.73
C SER A 653 29.56 26.67 -20.37
N SER A 654 30.77 26.98 -19.87
CA SER A 654 31.60 28.06 -20.37
C SER A 654 32.17 27.81 -21.77
N THR A 655 32.19 26.55 -22.22
CA THR A 655 32.76 26.14 -23.51
C THR A 655 31.78 26.17 -24.68
N THR A 656 30.48 26.29 -24.41
CA THR A 656 29.40 26.22 -25.42
C THR A 656 29.23 27.55 -26.16
N ALA A 657 29.14 27.50 -27.49
CA ALA A 657 28.98 28.71 -28.30
C ALA A 657 27.60 29.38 -28.10
N PRO A 658 27.48 30.71 -28.12
CA PRO A 658 26.21 31.40 -27.84
C PRO A 658 25.01 30.96 -28.70
N SER A 659 25.24 30.60 -29.97
CA SER A 659 24.20 30.10 -30.87
C SER A 659 23.71 28.70 -30.48
N GLU A 660 24.62 27.86 -29.99
CA GLU A 660 24.33 26.49 -29.53
C GLU A 660 23.65 26.49 -28.15
N LYS A 661 23.94 27.49 -27.30
CA LYS A 661 23.28 27.66 -26.00
C LYS A 661 21.77 27.82 -26.13
N ALA A 662 21.29 28.62 -27.08
CA ALA A 662 19.87 28.83 -27.28
C ALA A 662 19.16 27.53 -27.70
N GLU A 663 19.73 26.79 -28.65
CA GLU A 663 19.19 25.51 -29.13
C GLU A 663 19.14 24.46 -28.02
N LEU A 664 20.18 24.38 -27.18
CA LEU A 664 20.23 23.46 -26.05
C LEU A 664 19.20 23.79 -24.97
N VAL A 665 18.97 25.08 -24.69
CA VAL A 665 17.91 25.52 -23.76
C VAL A 665 16.54 25.18 -24.32
N ASP A 666 16.28 25.49 -25.60
CA ASP A 666 14.99 25.19 -26.23
C ASP A 666 14.71 23.67 -26.23
N ASN A 667 15.73 22.87 -26.51
CA ASN A 667 15.65 21.41 -26.42
C ASN A 667 15.37 20.93 -24.98
N ALA A 668 16.02 21.50 -23.96
CA ALA A 668 15.76 21.15 -22.56
C ALA A 668 14.30 21.46 -22.14
N LEU A 669 13.78 22.63 -22.54
CA LEU A 669 12.41 23.02 -22.25
C LEU A 669 11.39 22.12 -22.95
N MET A 670 11.68 21.68 -24.18
CA MET A 670 10.84 20.73 -24.91
C MET A 670 10.80 19.37 -24.21
N LEU A 671 11.96 18.84 -23.82
CA LEU A 671 12.08 17.55 -23.13
C LEU A 671 11.36 17.55 -21.76
N TRP A 672 11.47 18.63 -20.98
CA TRP A 672 10.75 18.72 -19.69
C TRP A 672 9.23 18.82 -19.86
N ARG A 673 8.73 19.46 -20.92
CA ARG A 673 7.29 19.47 -21.22
C ARG A 673 6.79 18.08 -21.60
N GLU A 674 7.54 17.39 -22.45
CA GLU A 674 7.20 16.03 -22.87
C GLU A 674 7.23 15.05 -21.67
N SER A 675 8.23 15.19 -20.79
CA SER A 675 8.30 14.46 -19.52
C SER A 675 7.07 14.72 -18.64
N GLN A 676 6.69 15.99 -18.46
CA GLN A 676 5.50 16.36 -17.69
C GLN A 676 4.21 15.74 -18.27
N GLU A 677 4.02 15.82 -19.58
CA GLU A 677 2.84 15.29 -20.28
C GLU A 677 2.77 13.77 -20.17
N GLN A 678 3.87 13.08 -20.47
CA GLN A 678 4.00 11.63 -20.32
C GLN A 678 3.65 11.19 -18.89
N LEU A 679 4.21 11.86 -17.88
CA LEU A 679 4.02 11.51 -16.48
C LEU A 679 2.67 11.97 -15.88
N SER A 680 1.84 12.66 -16.65
CA SER A 680 0.52 13.11 -16.18
C SER A 680 -0.54 12.00 -16.14
N HIS A 681 -0.28 10.90 -16.84
CA HIS A 681 -1.22 9.79 -17.04
C HIS A 681 -0.82 8.48 -16.36
N VAL A 682 0.26 8.49 -15.57
CA VAL A 682 0.84 7.31 -14.90
C VAL A 682 0.94 7.53 -13.38
N GLY A 683 1.06 6.44 -12.61
CA GLY A 683 0.94 6.46 -11.15
C GLY A 683 2.08 5.76 -10.43
N GLY A 684 2.89 6.51 -9.68
CA GLY A 684 3.93 5.97 -8.79
C GLY A 684 4.74 7.07 -8.10
N THR A 685 5.42 6.74 -6.99
CA THR A 685 6.08 7.72 -6.11
C THR A 685 7.26 8.44 -6.78
N VAL A 686 8.16 7.68 -7.43
CA VAL A 686 9.33 8.24 -8.15
C VAL A 686 8.87 9.17 -9.27
N PHE A 687 7.89 8.73 -10.07
CA PHE A 687 7.42 9.43 -11.26
C PHE A 687 6.62 10.69 -10.91
N SER A 688 5.85 10.65 -9.83
CA SER A 688 5.19 11.85 -9.27
C SER A 688 6.23 12.91 -8.87
N SER A 689 7.35 12.48 -8.27
CA SER A 689 8.48 13.35 -7.94
C SER A 689 9.15 13.93 -9.20
N VAL A 690 9.43 13.10 -10.22
CA VAL A 690 10.07 13.57 -11.45
C VAL A 690 9.18 14.52 -12.24
N ARG A 691 7.87 14.27 -12.29
CA ARG A 691 6.90 15.20 -12.89
C ARG A 691 6.98 16.57 -12.20
N LEU A 692 7.02 16.60 -10.88
CA LEU A 692 7.16 17.84 -10.11
C LEU A 692 8.51 18.52 -10.38
N SER A 693 9.60 17.76 -10.52
CA SER A 693 10.92 18.27 -10.87
C SER A 693 10.95 18.88 -12.28
N ALA A 694 10.30 18.26 -13.27
CA ALA A 694 10.15 18.80 -14.62
C ALA A 694 9.36 20.13 -14.62
N ILE A 695 8.23 20.18 -13.89
CA ILE A 695 7.43 21.40 -13.70
C ILE A 695 8.27 22.49 -13.02
N SER A 696 8.99 22.13 -11.96
CA SER A 696 9.87 23.05 -11.22
C SER A 696 10.98 23.62 -12.10
N ALA A 697 11.59 22.79 -12.95
CA ALA A 697 12.67 23.20 -13.86
C ALA A 697 12.17 24.20 -14.92
N LEU A 698 11.01 23.91 -15.54
CA LEU A 698 10.33 24.82 -16.47
C LEU A 698 9.98 26.16 -15.81
N ALA A 699 9.32 26.11 -14.65
CA ALA A 699 8.89 27.30 -13.92
C ALA A 699 10.07 28.18 -13.50
N LYS A 700 11.14 27.55 -12.99
CA LYS A 700 12.40 28.23 -12.63
C LYS A 700 13.04 28.91 -13.82
N HIS A 701 13.06 28.28 -14.99
CA HIS A 701 13.62 28.90 -16.20
C HIS A 701 12.87 30.17 -16.58
N TYR A 702 11.53 30.11 -16.67
CA TYR A 702 10.71 31.28 -17.00
C TYR A 702 10.87 32.40 -15.97
N PHE A 703 10.88 32.04 -14.68
CA PHE A 703 11.13 32.99 -13.59
C PHE A 703 12.49 33.70 -13.75
N LEU A 704 13.58 32.95 -13.85
CA LEU A 704 14.93 33.52 -13.95
C LEU A 704 15.10 34.38 -15.20
N ASN A 705 14.53 33.94 -16.33
CA ASN A 705 14.60 34.69 -17.58
C ASN A 705 13.87 36.03 -17.47
N MET A 706 12.69 36.07 -16.84
CA MET A 706 11.96 37.33 -16.59
C MET A 706 12.66 38.25 -15.58
N VAL A 707 13.26 37.69 -14.54
CA VAL A 707 14.05 38.47 -13.57
C VAL A 707 15.28 39.09 -14.22
N GLN A 708 15.94 38.40 -15.17
CA GLN A 708 17.15 38.89 -15.82
C GLN A 708 16.90 39.82 -17.02
N LYS A 709 15.92 39.50 -17.88
CA LYS A 709 15.67 40.22 -19.14
C LYS A 709 14.50 41.22 -19.05
N GLY A 710 13.76 41.21 -17.94
CA GLY A 710 12.52 41.97 -17.79
C GLY A 710 11.27 41.14 -18.13
N PRO A 711 10.07 41.70 -17.89
CA PRO A 711 8.81 40.98 -18.02
C PRO A 711 8.55 40.52 -19.47
N ASP A 712 8.22 39.24 -19.64
CA ASP A 712 7.78 38.63 -20.90
C ASP A 712 6.34 38.12 -20.71
N MET A 713 5.39 38.75 -21.40
CA MET A 713 3.96 38.42 -21.26
C MET A 713 3.64 36.98 -21.68
N GLY A 714 4.32 36.43 -22.68
CA GLY A 714 4.08 35.06 -23.15
C GLY A 714 4.56 34.01 -22.16
N GLN A 715 5.73 34.24 -21.55
CA GLN A 715 6.24 33.37 -20.48
C GLN A 715 5.43 33.50 -19.21
N MET A 716 4.95 34.70 -18.89
CA MET A 716 4.07 34.93 -17.75
C MET A 716 2.72 34.22 -17.91
N GLU A 717 2.12 34.25 -19.11
CA GLU A 717 0.90 33.51 -19.42
C GLU A 717 1.12 31.99 -19.36
N THR A 718 2.26 31.52 -19.87
CA THR A 718 2.64 30.09 -19.78
C THR A 718 2.76 29.64 -18.31
N LEU A 719 3.47 30.40 -17.48
CA LEU A 719 3.62 30.10 -16.06
C LEU A 719 2.27 30.16 -15.31
N ALA A 720 1.40 31.11 -15.65
CA ALA A 720 0.06 31.20 -15.09
C ALA A 720 -0.84 30.04 -15.48
N LYS A 721 -0.71 29.52 -16.71
CA LYS A 721 -1.42 28.31 -17.14
C LYS A 721 -0.93 27.09 -16.37
N MET A 722 0.39 26.90 -16.29
CA MET A 722 0.98 25.80 -15.51
C MET A 722 0.57 25.83 -14.04
N ALA A 723 0.48 27.03 -13.44
CA ALA A 723 0.02 27.20 -12.06
C ALA A 723 -1.43 26.74 -11.85
N LYS A 724 -2.31 26.91 -12.85
CA LYS A 724 -3.71 26.45 -12.80
C LYS A 724 -3.82 24.94 -12.99
N ASP A 725 -3.13 24.41 -13.99
CA ASP A 725 -3.20 22.98 -14.34
C ASP A 725 -2.65 22.08 -13.21
N ASP A 726 -1.69 22.59 -12.43
CA ASP A 726 -1.04 21.89 -11.29
C ASP A 726 -1.76 22.08 -9.94
N SER A 727 -2.93 22.75 -9.91
CA SER A 727 -3.68 23.01 -8.66
C SER A 727 -4.37 21.78 -8.06
N MET A 728 -4.43 20.65 -8.79
CA MET A 728 -5.21 19.46 -8.42
C MET A 728 -4.40 18.33 -7.73
N SER A 729 -3.11 18.50 -7.47
CA SER A 729 -2.28 17.49 -6.80
C SER A 729 -2.31 17.67 -5.27
N TYR A 730 -3.02 16.79 -4.57
CA TYR A 730 -3.23 16.84 -3.11
C TYR A 730 -1.95 16.70 -2.27
N LEU A 731 -0.83 16.27 -2.84
CA LEU A 731 0.38 15.90 -2.09
C LEU A 731 1.66 16.67 -2.49
N SER A 732 1.58 17.58 -3.47
CA SER A 732 2.76 18.28 -3.97
C SER A 732 2.54 19.77 -4.14
N SER A 733 3.30 20.53 -3.38
CA SER A 733 3.50 21.96 -3.54
C SER A 733 3.70 22.41 -4.99
N ASN A 734 2.83 23.27 -5.49
CA ASN A 734 2.89 23.83 -6.84
C ASN A 734 3.99 24.92 -6.93
N PRO A 735 5.17 24.63 -7.53
CA PRO A 735 6.28 25.60 -7.64
C PRO A 735 5.92 26.77 -8.57
N CYS A 736 5.01 26.57 -9.53
CA CYS A 736 4.59 27.59 -10.50
C CYS A 736 3.87 28.75 -9.82
N SER A 737 2.92 28.44 -8.94
CA SER A 737 2.16 29.43 -8.16
C SER A 737 3.09 30.29 -7.30
N GLY A 738 4.11 29.67 -6.70
CA GLY A 738 5.15 30.35 -5.94
C GLY A 738 5.93 31.38 -6.76
N TYR A 739 6.51 30.96 -7.89
CA TYR A 739 7.25 31.87 -8.78
C TYR A 739 6.36 32.97 -9.36
N LEU A 740 5.11 32.65 -9.72
CA LEU A 740 4.15 33.62 -10.23
C LEU A 740 3.82 34.68 -9.16
N GLY A 741 3.61 34.26 -7.91
CA GLY A 741 3.43 35.13 -6.77
C GLY A 741 4.59 36.11 -6.59
N VAL A 742 5.84 35.60 -6.59
CA VAL A 742 7.05 36.42 -6.47
C VAL A 742 7.15 37.44 -7.61
N LEU A 743 6.90 37.05 -8.86
CA LEU A 743 6.92 37.97 -10.01
C LEU A 743 5.87 39.07 -9.88
N HIS A 744 4.66 38.74 -9.41
CA HIS A 744 3.63 39.73 -9.15
C HIS A 744 4.05 40.72 -8.06
N ILE A 745 4.66 40.26 -6.97
CA ILE A 745 5.20 41.14 -5.92
C ILE A 745 6.32 42.04 -6.46
N GLN A 746 7.28 41.50 -7.20
CA GLN A 746 8.38 42.28 -7.79
C GLN A 746 7.87 43.35 -8.78
N ASN A 747 6.76 43.08 -9.46
CA ASN A 747 6.09 44.03 -10.35
C ASN A 747 5.12 44.98 -9.62
N GLY A 748 5.06 44.97 -8.28
CA GLY A 748 4.21 45.85 -7.47
C GLY A 748 2.72 45.47 -7.44
N ASN A 749 2.34 44.29 -7.94
CA ASN A 749 0.96 43.83 -8.07
C ASN A 749 0.56 42.87 -6.93
N LYS A 750 0.47 43.39 -5.70
CA LYS A 750 0.23 42.59 -4.49
C LYS A 750 -1.08 41.78 -4.51
N GLU A 751 -2.14 42.29 -5.14
CA GLU A 751 -3.42 41.56 -5.27
C GLU A 751 -3.32 40.34 -6.20
N LYS A 752 -2.61 40.47 -7.33
CA LYS A 752 -2.39 39.33 -8.24
C LYS A 752 -1.50 38.26 -7.61
N ALA A 753 -0.53 38.67 -6.80
CA ALA A 753 0.28 37.73 -6.02
C ALA A 753 -0.59 36.96 -5.02
N ARG A 754 -1.51 37.66 -4.34
CA ARG A 754 -2.45 37.05 -3.40
C ARG A 754 -3.36 36.05 -4.11
N GLU A 755 -3.91 36.41 -5.28
CA GLU A 755 -4.76 35.52 -6.09
C GLU A 755 -4.01 34.23 -6.49
N ALA A 756 -2.75 34.37 -6.95
CA ALA A 756 -1.93 33.23 -7.35
C ALA A 756 -1.57 32.27 -6.19
N LEU A 757 -1.44 32.81 -4.97
CA LEU A 757 -0.99 32.05 -3.79
C LEU A 757 -2.14 31.60 -2.88
N LYS A 758 -3.37 32.10 -3.10
CA LYS A 758 -4.52 31.89 -2.19
C LYS A 758 -4.78 30.42 -1.90
N TYR A 759 -4.78 29.59 -2.94
CA TYR A 759 -5.04 28.16 -2.83
C TYR A 759 -4.09 27.46 -1.84
N GLN A 760 -2.79 27.80 -1.87
CA GLN A 760 -1.80 27.20 -0.96
C GLN A 760 -2.05 27.59 0.50
N VAL A 761 -2.43 28.84 0.75
CA VAL A 761 -2.78 29.31 2.09
C VAL A 761 -4.05 28.64 2.59
N GLU A 762 -5.05 28.47 1.71
CA GLU A 762 -6.29 27.76 2.03
C GLU A 762 -6.06 26.30 2.39
N THR A 763 -5.28 25.56 1.58
CA THR A 763 -4.89 24.18 1.88
C THR A 763 -4.15 24.08 3.22
N ALA A 764 -3.21 24.99 3.48
CA ALA A 764 -2.45 24.96 4.72
C ALA A 764 -3.32 25.25 5.95
N ILE A 765 -4.26 26.18 5.85
CA ILE A 765 -5.21 26.46 6.93
C ILE A 765 -6.17 25.28 7.15
N GLN A 766 -6.62 24.61 6.09
CA GLN A 766 -7.45 23.41 6.20
C GLN A 766 -6.72 22.27 6.95
N ILE A 767 -5.46 22.02 6.60
CA ILE A 767 -4.60 21.06 7.31
C ILE A 767 -4.51 21.44 8.79
N LEU A 768 -4.14 22.69 9.10
CA LEU A 768 -3.99 23.20 10.48
C LEU A 768 -5.31 23.36 11.27
N SER A 769 -6.45 23.00 10.67
CA SER A 769 -7.78 23.09 11.28
C SER A 769 -8.49 21.74 11.32
N ASP A 770 -7.84 20.67 10.88
CA ASP A 770 -8.37 19.32 11.01
C ASP A 770 -8.06 18.72 12.40
N ASP A 771 -8.56 17.51 12.66
CA ASP A 771 -8.33 16.81 13.94
C ASP A 771 -7.01 16.01 13.97
N TRP A 772 -6.17 16.11 12.92
CA TRP A 772 -5.01 15.24 12.68
C TRP A 772 -3.68 15.99 12.88
N SER A 773 -3.34 16.28 14.13
CA SER A 773 -2.14 17.07 14.48
C SER A 773 -0.79 16.55 13.95
N GLU A 774 -0.70 15.27 13.55
CA GLU A 774 0.51 14.70 12.93
C GLU A 774 0.86 15.37 11.59
N ASN A 775 -0.13 15.95 10.90
CA ASN A 775 0.09 16.63 9.62
C ASN A 775 0.37 18.15 9.77
N ASP A 776 0.29 18.71 10.99
CA ASP A 776 0.41 20.16 11.24
C ASP A 776 1.75 20.72 10.75
N HIS A 777 2.82 19.92 10.87
CA HIS A 777 4.13 20.29 10.36
C HIS A 777 4.09 20.61 8.86
N LEU A 778 3.30 19.87 8.06
CA LEU A 778 3.10 20.15 6.64
C LEU A 778 2.33 21.46 6.42
N GLY A 779 1.29 21.72 7.22
CA GLY A 779 0.52 22.96 7.15
C GLY A 779 1.39 24.20 7.42
N PHE A 780 2.14 24.19 8.52
CA PHE A 780 3.06 25.30 8.85
C PHE A 780 4.15 25.48 7.79
N TYR A 781 4.65 24.38 7.23
CA TYR A 781 5.62 24.42 6.16
C TYR A 781 5.11 25.11 4.88
N ILE A 782 3.89 24.77 4.45
CA ILE A 782 3.26 25.41 3.28
C ILE A 782 3.07 26.90 3.56
N LEU A 783 2.52 27.28 4.71
CA LEU A 783 2.37 28.69 5.09
C LEU A 783 3.69 29.44 5.07
N GLN A 784 4.72 28.88 5.70
CA GLN A 784 6.04 29.48 5.77
C GLN A 784 6.60 29.79 4.37
N SER A 785 6.54 28.81 3.45
CA SER A 785 7.04 28.96 2.09
C SER A 785 6.24 29.98 1.28
N THR A 786 4.90 29.89 1.32
CA THR A 786 3.99 30.78 0.58
C THR A 786 4.06 32.22 1.08
N LEU A 787 4.15 32.43 2.39
CA LEU A 787 4.29 33.77 2.98
C LEU A 787 5.64 34.40 2.67
N SER A 788 6.71 33.60 2.62
CA SER A 788 8.03 34.06 2.15
C SER A 788 7.98 34.55 0.69
N GLN A 789 7.30 33.81 -0.19
CA GLN A 789 7.10 34.18 -1.60
C GLN A 789 6.23 35.43 -1.77
N TYR A 790 5.23 35.62 -0.89
CA TYR A 790 4.41 36.82 -0.82
C TYR A 790 5.13 38.03 -0.19
N HIS A 791 6.36 37.82 0.32
CA HIS A 791 7.14 38.80 1.09
C HIS A 791 6.48 39.25 2.41
N ASP A 792 5.66 38.40 3.02
CA ASP A 792 5.17 38.57 4.39
C ASP A 792 6.08 37.83 5.38
N MET A 793 7.27 38.40 5.57
CA MET A 793 8.36 37.74 6.31
C MET A 793 8.05 37.56 7.80
N GLU A 794 7.24 38.44 8.40
CA GLU A 794 6.85 38.32 9.80
C GLU A 794 6.02 37.06 10.03
N ASN A 795 4.97 36.86 9.22
CA ASN A 795 4.14 35.66 9.32
C ASN A 795 4.88 34.40 8.84
N ALA A 796 5.80 34.53 7.87
CA ALA A 796 6.65 33.40 7.46
C ALA A 796 7.54 32.90 8.61
N VAL A 797 8.13 33.82 9.38
CA VAL A 797 8.95 33.47 10.56
C VAL A 797 8.09 32.84 11.67
N VAL A 798 6.86 33.33 11.89
CA VAL A 798 5.93 32.72 12.85
C VAL A 798 5.59 31.27 12.45
N ALA A 799 5.26 31.04 11.18
CA ALA A 799 5.01 29.69 10.67
C ALA A 799 6.25 28.80 10.83
N ARG A 800 7.46 29.34 10.58
CA ARG A 800 8.73 28.61 10.78
C ARG A 800 8.98 28.25 12.25
N SER A 801 8.64 29.15 13.17
CA SER A 801 8.74 28.94 14.62
C SER A 801 7.89 27.75 15.09
N LEU A 802 6.67 27.63 14.55
CA LEU A 802 5.73 26.54 14.81
C LEU A 802 6.14 25.24 14.10
N GLN A 803 6.86 25.33 12.98
CA GLN A 803 7.32 24.14 12.29
C GLN A 803 8.53 23.47 12.96
N GLY A 804 9.48 24.26 13.49
CA GLY A 804 10.76 23.72 13.96
C GLY A 804 10.74 23.09 15.36
N GLN A 805 11.77 22.30 15.65
CA GLN A 805 11.92 21.56 16.90
C GLN A 805 12.38 22.51 18.03
N PRO A 806 11.57 22.67 19.10
CA PRO A 806 12.01 23.38 20.29
C PRO A 806 13.08 22.58 21.04
N ASP A 807 13.71 23.22 22.02
CA ASP A 807 14.66 22.58 22.94
C ASP A 807 14.02 21.33 23.59
N LEU A 808 14.76 20.21 23.70
CA LEU A 808 14.20 18.91 24.07
C LEU A 808 13.52 18.92 25.45
N VAL A 809 14.11 19.62 26.42
CA VAL A 809 13.51 19.81 27.74
C VAL A 809 12.21 20.61 27.63
N THR A 810 12.22 21.65 26.80
CA THR A 810 11.04 22.48 26.53
C THR A 810 9.92 21.68 25.85
N SER A 811 10.27 20.78 24.92
CA SER A 811 9.34 19.89 24.24
C SER A 811 8.72 18.89 25.22
N ALA A 812 9.54 18.23 26.03
CA ALA A 812 9.10 17.20 26.96
C ALA A 812 8.25 17.74 28.12
N LEU A 813 8.43 19.00 28.50
CA LEU A 813 7.72 19.63 29.62
C LEU A 813 6.49 20.44 29.21
N ARG A 814 5.81 20.05 28.12
CA ARG A 814 4.51 20.59 27.71
C ARG A 814 3.36 19.83 28.36
N PHE A 815 2.44 20.54 29.01
CA PHE A 815 1.34 19.92 29.73
C PHE A 815 -0.01 20.32 29.16
N SER A 816 -0.90 19.35 29.04
CA SER A 816 -2.30 19.52 28.62
C SER A 816 -3.25 18.93 29.67
N ALA A 817 -4.55 19.19 29.52
CA ALA A 817 -5.56 18.59 30.40
C ALA A 817 -5.59 17.04 30.34
N LYS A 818 -5.08 16.44 29.24
CA LYS A 818 -5.02 14.98 29.05
C LYS A 818 -3.98 14.31 29.95
N ASP A 819 -2.98 15.07 30.42
CA ASP A 819 -1.91 14.55 31.29
C ASP A 819 -2.36 14.27 32.73
N PHE A 820 -3.60 14.62 33.05
CA PHE A 820 -4.20 14.48 34.38
C PHE A 820 -5.56 13.76 34.31
N PRO A 821 -5.64 12.52 33.79
CA PRO A 821 -6.92 11.86 33.48
C PRO A 821 -7.80 11.61 34.72
N ASP A 822 -7.21 11.32 35.88
CA ASP A 822 -7.90 10.85 37.09
C ASP A 822 -8.35 11.95 38.04
N VAL A 823 -8.45 13.20 37.57
CA VAL A 823 -8.69 14.36 38.44
C VAL A 823 -9.89 15.19 37.96
N THR A 824 -10.63 15.81 38.88
CA THR A 824 -11.79 16.66 38.54
C THR A 824 -11.37 17.84 37.66
N GLU A 825 -12.25 18.33 36.77
CA GLU A 825 -11.94 19.43 35.85
C GLU A 825 -11.41 20.71 36.53
N GLU A 826 -11.97 21.05 37.69
CA GLU A 826 -11.50 22.18 38.50
C GLU A 826 -10.07 21.99 39.03
N ASN A 827 -9.70 20.75 39.39
CA ASN A 827 -8.37 20.41 39.86
C ASN A 827 -7.39 20.21 38.69
N LYS A 828 -7.83 19.74 37.51
CA LYS A 828 -7.02 19.64 36.28
C LYS A 828 -6.45 21.00 35.89
N GLN A 829 -7.28 22.04 35.81
CA GLN A 829 -6.80 23.39 35.48
C GLN A 829 -5.77 23.92 36.49
N ARG A 830 -5.93 23.59 37.78
CA ARG A 830 -5.00 23.99 38.83
C ARG A 830 -3.65 23.27 38.68
N MET A 831 -3.67 21.95 38.58
CA MET A 831 -2.44 21.15 38.43
C MET A 831 -1.72 21.49 37.13
N MET A 832 -2.45 21.74 36.05
CA MET A 832 -1.88 22.20 34.79
C MET A 832 -1.12 23.54 34.97
N LYS A 833 -1.71 24.52 35.67
CA LYS A 833 -1.00 25.78 35.99
C LYS A 833 0.26 25.57 36.83
N LEU A 834 0.20 24.67 37.81
CA LEU A 834 1.34 24.31 38.66
C LEU A 834 2.44 23.61 37.84
N ALA A 835 2.06 22.69 36.96
CA ALA A 835 2.96 21.98 36.06
C ALA A 835 3.64 22.93 35.08
N ILE A 836 2.89 23.84 34.45
CA ILE A 836 3.45 24.87 33.56
C ILE A 836 4.44 25.75 34.33
N LYS A 837 4.11 26.21 35.55
CA LYS A 837 5.00 27.05 36.35
C LYS A 837 6.31 26.34 36.71
N LEU A 838 6.23 25.10 37.18
CA LEU A 838 7.41 24.32 37.54
C LEU A 838 8.23 23.91 36.30
N ALA A 839 7.56 23.65 35.18
CA ALA A 839 8.20 23.42 33.89
C ALA A 839 8.99 24.65 33.44
N ASP A 840 8.37 25.83 33.43
CA ASP A 840 9.01 27.10 33.05
C ASP A 840 10.24 27.39 33.91
N GLU A 841 10.15 27.15 35.22
CA GLU A 841 11.25 27.29 36.15
C GLU A 841 12.38 26.29 35.85
N THR A 842 12.03 25.02 35.60
CA THR A 842 12.99 23.97 35.24
C THR A 842 13.71 24.26 33.92
N ILE A 843 12.95 24.69 32.89
CA ILE A 843 13.48 25.10 31.59
C ILE A 843 14.40 26.31 31.73
N SER A 844 14.00 27.31 32.53
CA SER A 844 14.82 28.50 32.78
C SER A 844 16.14 28.13 33.45
N GLN A 845 16.10 27.28 34.48
CA GLN A 845 17.29 26.88 35.23
C GLN A 845 18.24 26.02 34.40
N SER A 846 17.72 25.09 33.59
CA SER A 846 18.55 24.26 32.71
C SER A 846 19.27 25.10 31.65
N ARG A 847 18.59 26.11 31.08
CA ARG A 847 19.17 27.06 30.11
C ARG A 847 20.22 27.99 30.72
N ILE A 848 20.06 28.39 31.98
CA ILE A 848 21.06 29.18 32.71
C ILE A 848 22.33 28.35 32.94
N HIS A 849 22.19 27.07 33.31
CA HIS A 849 23.33 26.18 33.55
C HIS A 849 24.04 25.78 32.26
N ILE A 850 23.28 25.50 31.19
CA ILE A 850 23.80 25.07 29.90
C ILE A 850 23.29 26.04 28.82
N THR A 851 24.07 27.09 28.59
CA THR A 851 23.72 28.18 27.67
C THR A 851 23.82 27.77 26.19
N VAL A 852 24.58 26.72 25.87
CA VAL A 852 24.80 26.26 24.49
C VAL A 852 23.65 25.36 24.03
N GLY A 853 22.94 25.77 22.98
CA GLY A 853 21.78 25.06 22.41
C GLY A 853 22.08 23.65 21.92
N SER A 854 23.28 23.40 21.37
CA SER A 854 23.67 22.08 20.89
C SER A 854 23.85 21.04 21.99
N GLN A 855 24.04 21.47 23.25
CA GLN A 855 24.31 20.57 24.37
C GLN A 855 23.02 20.06 25.03
N GLN A 856 22.09 19.53 24.21
CA GLN A 856 20.76 19.10 24.65
C GLN A 856 20.82 18.03 25.75
N PHE A 857 21.69 17.02 25.60
CA PHE A 857 21.86 15.99 26.64
C PHE A 857 22.32 16.56 27.99
N LEU A 858 23.20 17.57 28.00
CA LEU A 858 23.60 18.24 29.22
C LEU A 858 22.47 19.09 29.81
N ARG A 859 21.63 19.70 28.96
CA ARG A 859 20.42 20.41 29.41
C ARG A 859 19.41 19.47 30.07
N ILE A 860 19.20 18.28 29.52
CA ILE A 860 18.35 17.24 30.11
C ILE A 860 18.85 16.89 31.52
N LYS A 861 20.15 16.62 31.65
CA LYS A 861 20.77 16.33 32.96
C LYS A 861 20.67 17.48 33.95
N ALA A 862 20.85 18.72 33.48
CA ALA A 862 20.70 19.91 34.31
C ALA A 862 19.24 20.11 34.78
N ALA A 863 18.27 19.90 33.89
CA ALA A 863 16.84 19.97 34.21
C ALA A 863 16.45 18.92 35.26
N LYS A 864 16.89 17.67 35.07
CA LYS A 864 16.67 16.59 36.03
C LYS A 864 17.31 16.89 37.39
N SER A 865 18.57 17.30 37.39
CA SER A 865 19.27 17.70 38.61
C SER A 865 18.58 18.84 39.35
N TYR A 866 18.00 19.79 38.60
CA TYR A 866 17.21 20.88 39.19
C TYR A 866 15.98 20.35 39.91
N VAL A 867 15.16 19.54 39.24
CA VAL A 867 13.94 18.96 39.82
C VAL A 867 14.25 18.07 41.02
N GLU A 868 15.37 17.34 40.99
CA GLU A 868 15.83 16.48 42.10
C GLU A 868 16.46 17.26 43.26
N SER A 869 16.85 18.52 43.07
CA SER A 869 17.52 19.33 44.10
C SER A 869 16.60 19.81 45.23
N PHE A 870 15.28 19.63 45.08
CA PHE A 870 14.29 20.01 46.07
C PHE A 870 13.17 18.97 46.20
N THR A 871 12.60 18.87 47.38
CA THR A 871 11.41 18.04 47.66
C THR A 871 10.12 18.78 47.31
N SER A 872 9.03 18.03 47.07
CA SER A 872 7.69 18.60 46.83
C SER A 872 7.24 19.51 47.99
N SER A 873 7.62 19.18 49.23
CA SER A 873 7.37 20.02 50.41
C SER A 873 8.16 21.33 50.40
N GLU A 874 9.45 21.30 50.03
CA GLU A 874 10.29 22.51 49.92
C GLU A 874 9.86 23.42 48.76
N TYR A 875 9.33 22.86 47.67
CA TYR A 875 8.74 23.63 46.58
C TYR A 875 7.44 24.30 47.01
N PHE A 876 6.55 23.54 47.68
CA PHE A 876 5.28 24.05 48.20
C PHE A 876 5.49 25.21 49.19
N GLU A 877 6.49 25.11 50.07
CA GLU A 877 6.85 26.20 51.00
C GLU A 877 7.36 27.45 50.28
N ARG A 878 8.16 27.30 49.23
CA ARG A 878 8.62 28.43 48.38
C ARG A 878 7.45 29.11 47.67
N GLU A 879 6.49 28.33 47.20
CA GLU A 879 5.31 28.84 46.49
C GLU A 879 4.41 29.69 47.41
N ILE A 880 4.21 29.24 48.66
CA ILE A 880 3.48 30.01 49.68
C ILE A 880 4.19 31.33 49.99
N GLN A 881 5.51 31.33 50.09
CA GLN A 881 6.31 32.52 50.42
C GLN A 881 6.38 33.53 49.26
N SER A 882 6.25 33.08 48.01
CA SER A 882 6.31 33.95 46.83
C SER A 882 5.03 34.77 46.57
N ASN A 883 3.89 34.35 47.13
CA ASN A 883 2.57 34.96 46.91
C ASN A 883 2.19 36.04 47.94
N ASP A 884 3.17 36.65 48.62
CA ASP A 884 2.97 37.60 49.73
C ASP A 884 2.53 39.02 49.28
N ASP A 885 1.78 39.12 48.17
CA ASP A 885 1.07 40.34 47.79
C ASP A 885 -0.22 40.46 48.64
N GLN A 886 -0.10 41.26 49.70
CA GLN A 886 -1.15 41.60 50.65
C GLN A 886 -2.32 42.34 49.99
N ASN A 887 -3.19 41.63 49.26
CA ASN A 887 -4.63 41.93 49.11
C ASN A 887 -5.46 40.90 48.30
N SER A 888 -4.94 39.70 48.02
CA SER A 888 -5.70 38.60 47.40
C SER A 888 -5.80 37.38 48.33
N VAL A 889 -6.53 37.52 49.43
CA VAL A 889 -6.97 36.37 50.23
C VAL A 889 -8.15 35.72 49.50
N LYS A 890 -7.84 34.96 48.43
CA LYS A 890 -8.70 33.94 47.79
C LYS A 890 -7.97 33.11 46.69
N SER A 891 -6.65 32.91 46.77
CA SER A 891 -5.91 32.01 45.85
C SER A 891 -5.01 30.99 46.58
N ALA A 892 -5.56 30.25 47.55
CA ALA A 892 -4.85 29.16 48.20
C ALA A 892 -5.70 27.88 48.16
N HIS A 893 -5.60 27.14 47.06
CA HIS A 893 -6.12 25.78 46.96
C HIS A 893 -5.15 24.85 46.23
N CYS A 894 -3.84 25.02 46.38
CA CYS A 894 -2.85 23.99 46.00
C CYS A 894 -2.51 23.18 47.26
N SER A 895 -2.49 21.86 47.16
CA SER A 895 -2.09 20.93 48.22
C SER A 895 -0.67 20.40 47.98
N VAL A 896 -0.02 19.87 49.01
CA VAL A 896 1.28 19.21 48.87
C VAL A 896 1.19 18.02 47.92
N ASP A 897 0.06 17.29 47.96
CA ASP A 897 -0.21 16.14 47.10
C ASP A 897 -0.26 16.54 45.60
N ASP A 898 -0.81 17.73 45.28
CA ASP A 898 -0.80 18.25 43.90
C ASP A 898 0.64 18.52 43.41
N VAL A 899 1.50 19.06 44.28
CA VAL A 899 2.91 19.30 43.97
C VAL A 899 3.66 17.99 43.79
N GLU A 900 3.34 16.97 44.58
CA GLU A 900 3.95 15.64 44.46
C GLU A 900 3.60 14.96 43.14
N ILE A 901 2.32 15.00 42.71
CA ILE A 901 1.88 14.46 41.42
C ILE A 901 2.60 15.17 40.25
N VAL A 902 2.59 16.51 40.26
CA VAL A 902 3.24 17.30 39.19
C VAL A 902 4.76 17.07 39.17
N HIS A 903 5.40 17.05 40.33
CA HIS A 903 6.85 16.80 40.45
C HIS A 903 7.22 15.42 39.94
N SER A 904 6.46 14.38 40.31
CA SER A 904 6.64 13.02 39.82
C SER A 904 6.44 12.92 38.32
N LEU A 905 5.46 13.63 37.75
CA LEU A 905 5.20 13.62 36.31
C LEU A 905 6.34 14.27 35.53
N ILE A 906 6.82 15.44 35.96
CA ILE A 906 7.98 16.11 35.37
C ILE A 906 9.21 15.21 35.44
N LYS A 907 9.46 14.61 36.61
CA LYS A 907 10.58 13.68 36.79
C LYS A 907 10.50 12.50 35.82
N LYS A 908 9.35 11.83 35.74
CA LYS A 908 9.11 10.69 34.84
C LYS A 908 9.40 11.05 33.37
N ARG A 909 8.98 12.24 32.92
CA ARG A 909 9.24 12.70 31.55
C ARG A 909 10.71 13.01 31.31
N LEU A 910 11.41 13.60 32.27
CA LEU A 910 12.85 13.86 32.16
C LEU A 910 13.67 12.56 32.21
N ASP A 911 13.24 11.56 32.99
CA ASP A 911 13.86 10.23 33.03
C ASP A 911 13.71 9.53 31.68
N ALA A 912 12.50 9.49 31.12
CA ALA A 912 12.25 8.92 29.79
C ALA A 912 13.06 9.63 28.69
N LEU A 913 13.15 10.96 28.76
CA LEU A 913 13.93 11.76 27.81
C LEU A 913 15.45 11.50 27.94
N GLU A 914 15.97 11.31 29.15
CA GLU A 914 17.37 10.92 29.35
C GLU A 914 17.65 9.51 28.81
N ASP A 915 16.74 8.56 29.04
CA ASP A 915 16.88 7.19 28.54
C ASP A 915 16.88 7.15 27.00
N GLN A 916 15.96 7.87 26.36
CA GLN A 916 15.84 7.98 24.90
C GLN A 916 17.09 8.59 24.25
N HIS A 917 17.71 9.58 24.89
CA HIS A 917 18.89 10.29 24.37
C HIS A 917 20.22 9.90 25.05
N SER A 918 20.25 8.76 25.75
CA SER A 918 21.44 8.23 26.43
C SER A 918 22.50 7.65 25.48
N SER A 919 22.14 7.44 24.21
CA SER A 919 23.04 7.03 23.12
C SER A 919 23.15 8.14 22.06
N GLU A 920 24.28 8.23 21.35
CA GLU A 920 24.54 9.23 20.29
C GLU A 920 23.62 9.09 19.05
N ALA A 921 22.61 8.21 19.08
CA ALA A 921 21.60 8.11 18.04
C ALA A 921 20.45 9.09 18.35
N TYR A 922 20.39 10.19 17.59
CA TYR A 922 19.20 11.04 17.53
C TYR A 922 18.08 10.30 16.80
N ASP A 923 16.86 10.43 17.32
CA ASP A 923 15.65 9.74 16.83
C ASP A 923 15.30 10.15 15.39
N GLU A 924 14.88 9.18 14.58
CA GLU A 924 14.58 9.32 13.14
C GLU A 924 13.18 9.93 12.86
N ASP A 925 12.36 10.16 13.89
CA ASP A 925 10.92 10.44 13.73
C ASP A 925 10.53 11.92 13.49
N LEU A 926 11.49 12.85 13.44
CA LEU A 926 11.22 14.23 13.02
C LEU A 926 11.55 14.39 11.54
N ILE A 927 10.62 14.97 10.76
CA ILE A 927 10.85 15.36 9.35
C ILE A 927 12.06 16.28 9.30
N THR A 928 13.22 15.68 9.07
CA THR A 928 14.50 16.35 9.26
C THR A 928 14.80 17.14 7.99
N ILE A 929 14.84 18.46 8.09
CA ILE A 929 15.22 19.33 6.97
C ILE A 929 16.65 18.97 6.58
N THR A 930 16.86 18.62 5.31
CA THR A 930 18.17 18.24 4.78
C THR A 930 18.69 19.31 3.83
N CYS A 931 20.00 19.42 3.70
CA CYS A 931 20.62 20.36 2.78
C CYS A 931 20.41 19.93 1.33
N ASP A 932 19.80 20.80 0.51
CA ASP A 932 19.63 20.62 -0.93
C ASP A 932 20.92 20.86 -1.74
N GLY A 933 21.99 21.26 -1.06
CA GLY A 933 23.27 21.58 -1.68
C GLY A 933 24.10 20.36 -2.06
N LEU A 934 25.07 20.59 -2.94
CA LEU A 934 26.16 19.66 -3.20
C LEU A 934 27.40 20.10 -2.41
N ALA A 935 28.14 19.13 -1.88
CA ALA A 935 29.48 19.33 -1.33
C ALA A 935 30.47 19.67 -2.47
N PHE A 936 31.68 20.11 -2.11
CA PHE A 936 32.70 20.56 -3.09
C PHE A 936 33.14 19.46 -4.07
N ASP A 937 32.91 18.20 -3.69
CA ASP A 937 33.17 16.99 -4.47
C ASP A 937 31.98 16.55 -5.36
N GLY A 938 30.90 17.33 -5.40
CA GLY A 938 29.69 17.03 -6.18
C GLY A 938 28.70 16.08 -5.51
N LYS A 939 28.97 15.58 -4.30
CA LYS A 939 28.06 14.70 -3.56
C LYS A 939 26.92 15.49 -2.91
N LYS A 940 25.76 14.86 -2.71
CA LYS A 940 24.68 15.46 -1.92
C LYS A 940 25.16 15.77 -0.50
N CYS A 941 24.89 16.97 -0.02
CA CYS A 941 25.24 17.36 1.33
C CYS A 941 24.42 16.56 2.33
N GLN A 942 25.09 15.86 3.24
CA GLN A 942 24.44 15.04 4.29
C GLN A 942 24.11 15.85 5.55
N LYS A 943 24.31 17.18 5.52
CA LYS A 943 23.95 18.02 6.67
C LYS A 943 22.44 18.09 6.78
N THR A 944 21.98 17.93 8.01
CA THR A 944 20.59 18.03 8.42
C THR A 944 20.42 19.19 9.40
N ALA A 945 19.21 19.73 9.51
CA ALA A 945 18.88 20.75 10.50
C ALA A 945 18.82 20.08 11.88
N ASP A 946 19.93 20.16 12.60
CA ASP A 946 20.12 19.64 13.95
C ASP A 946 20.25 20.81 14.96
N PHE A 947 20.65 20.49 16.20
CA PHE A 947 20.86 21.50 17.25
C PHE A 947 22.18 22.28 17.10
N GLU A 948 23.01 21.98 16.10
CA GLU A 948 24.32 22.63 15.89
C GLU A 948 24.35 23.51 14.63
N THR A 949 23.60 23.12 13.61
CA THR A 949 23.73 23.60 12.23
C THR A 949 22.58 24.54 11.90
N GLU A 950 22.91 25.80 11.60
CA GLU A 950 21.94 26.74 11.04
C GLU A 950 21.68 26.44 9.55
N PHE A 951 20.53 26.88 9.05
CA PHE A 951 20.13 26.70 7.66
C PHE A 951 19.64 28.01 7.03
N TYR A 952 19.66 28.05 5.71
CA TYR A 952 19.22 29.19 4.91
C TYR A 952 18.19 28.70 3.91
N GLN A 953 16.96 29.21 4.04
CA GLN A 953 15.87 28.80 3.19
C GLN A 953 15.64 29.81 2.06
N CYS A 954 15.47 29.34 0.83
CA CYS A 954 15.20 30.21 -0.30
C CYS A 954 13.80 30.84 -0.18
N THR A 955 13.70 32.16 -0.36
CA THR A 955 12.41 32.85 -0.29
C THR A 955 11.61 32.79 -1.59
N TYR A 956 12.18 32.21 -2.66
CA TYR A 956 11.55 32.11 -3.97
C TYR A 956 11.24 30.66 -4.34
N CYS A 957 12.24 29.77 -4.21
CA CYS A 957 12.07 28.35 -4.49
C CYS A 957 11.34 27.66 -3.34
N PHE A 958 10.36 26.84 -3.68
CA PHE A 958 9.70 25.97 -2.72
C PHE A 958 10.63 24.80 -2.34
N ARG A 959 10.69 24.42 -1.05
CA ARG A 959 11.56 23.33 -0.53
C ARG A 959 13.04 23.44 -0.88
N ARG A 960 13.66 24.59 -0.64
CA ARG A 960 15.11 24.74 -0.87
C ARG A 960 15.81 25.32 0.35
N ASP A 961 16.49 24.44 1.08
CA ASP A 961 17.19 24.69 2.33
C ASP A 961 18.69 24.37 2.16
N PHE A 962 19.55 25.31 2.53
CA PHE A 962 21.00 25.18 2.36
C PHE A 962 21.73 25.41 3.68
N CYS A 963 22.69 24.54 3.98
CA CYS A 963 23.65 24.81 5.04
C CYS A 963 24.59 25.98 4.63
N PRO A 964 25.29 26.63 5.58
CA PRO A 964 26.14 27.79 5.31
C PRO A 964 27.18 27.53 4.20
N ASP A 965 27.81 26.34 4.23
CA ASP A 965 28.86 25.98 3.27
C ASP A 965 28.31 25.81 1.86
N CYS A 966 27.18 25.11 1.72
CA CYS A 966 26.55 24.89 0.42
C CYS A 966 25.95 26.17 -0.16
N LEU A 967 25.40 27.07 0.67
CA LEU A 967 24.96 28.39 0.21
C LEU A 967 26.15 29.21 -0.31
N LYS A 968 27.27 29.19 0.41
CA LYS A 968 28.51 29.85 -0.01
C LYS A 968 29.02 29.29 -1.34
N ASN A 969 28.97 27.96 -1.51
CA ASN A 969 29.37 27.30 -2.75
C ASN A 969 28.44 27.63 -3.91
N LEU A 970 27.12 27.65 -3.69
CA LEU A 970 26.13 28.06 -4.69
C LEU A 970 26.41 29.48 -5.22
N ARG A 971 26.89 30.37 -4.34
CA ARG A 971 27.21 31.78 -4.64
C ARG A 971 28.64 32.02 -5.13
N ALA A 972 29.49 31.00 -5.19
CA ALA A 972 30.87 31.17 -5.63
C ALA A 972 30.95 31.53 -7.13
N ILE A 973 31.87 32.44 -7.49
CA ILE A 973 32.10 32.87 -8.87
C ILE A 973 32.54 31.67 -9.71
N GLY A 974 31.80 31.37 -10.79
CA GLY A 974 32.09 30.23 -11.67
C GLY A 974 31.43 28.91 -11.23
N SER A 975 30.63 28.90 -10.16
CA SER A 975 29.72 27.78 -9.89
C SER A 975 28.73 27.68 -11.06
N GLU A 976 28.77 26.57 -11.79
CA GLU A 976 27.77 26.25 -12.81
C GLU A 976 26.41 26.25 -12.10
N ALA A 977 25.45 27.04 -12.60
CA ALA A 977 24.16 27.23 -11.95
C ALA A 977 23.52 25.87 -11.63
N SER A 978 23.47 25.52 -10.33
CA SER A 978 22.84 24.29 -9.89
C SER A 978 21.37 24.29 -10.33
N PRO A 979 20.84 23.17 -10.86
CA PRO A 979 19.42 23.06 -11.18
C PRO A 979 18.53 23.25 -9.95
N VAL A 980 19.08 23.10 -8.74
CA VAL A 980 18.40 23.19 -7.44
C VAL A 980 17.95 24.61 -7.09
N CYS A 981 18.85 25.60 -7.02
CA CYS A 981 18.53 27.00 -6.69
C CYS A 981 19.38 28.00 -7.49
N SER A 982 19.36 29.31 -7.19
CA SER A 982 20.13 30.33 -7.89
C SER A 982 20.94 31.21 -6.91
N PRO A 983 22.18 31.60 -7.27
CA PRO A 983 23.00 32.50 -6.44
C PRO A 983 22.40 33.89 -6.26
N THR A 984 21.46 34.31 -7.10
CA THR A 984 20.81 35.63 -7.04
C THR A 984 19.57 35.67 -6.14
N HIS A 985 19.16 34.53 -5.58
CA HIS A 985 17.98 34.44 -4.74
C HIS A 985 18.21 35.06 -3.36
N LYS A 986 17.09 35.37 -2.69
CA LYS A 986 17.08 35.82 -1.30
C LYS A 986 16.79 34.65 -0.37
N TRP A 987 17.24 34.77 0.87
CA TRP A 987 17.27 33.67 1.83
C TRP A 987 16.75 34.13 3.19
N LEU A 988 15.99 33.30 3.88
CA LEU A 988 15.64 33.48 5.28
C LEU A 988 16.61 32.66 6.12
N ARG A 989 17.29 33.28 7.09
CA ARG A 989 18.17 32.58 8.03
C ARG A 989 17.32 31.85 9.07
N CYS A 990 17.52 30.55 9.18
CA CYS A 990 16.90 29.68 10.17
C CYS A 990 17.98 29.26 11.18
N PRO A 991 17.88 29.65 12.46
CA PRO A 991 18.83 29.20 13.49
C PRO A 991 18.77 27.67 13.66
N PRO A 992 19.78 27.06 14.32
CA PRO A 992 19.77 25.64 14.67
C PRO A 992 18.52 25.28 15.49
N GLN A 993 18.09 24.02 15.41
CA GLN A 993 16.97 23.53 16.23
C GLN A 993 17.25 23.77 17.72
N GLY A 994 16.19 23.91 18.52
CA GLY A 994 16.30 24.23 19.94
C GLY A 994 16.68 25.68 20.27
N ASP A 995 16.82 26.55 19.27
CA ASP A 995 16.88 28.00 19.45
C ASP A 995 15.55 28.54 20.02
N ASP A 996 15.62 29.66 20.75
CA ASP A 996 14.47 30.33 21.36
C ASP A 996 13.41 30.82 20.36
N MET A 997 13.77 30.85 19.08
CA MET A 997 12.84 31.07 17.99
C MET A 997 11.82 29.94 17.86
N TYR A 998 12.18 28.68 18.10
CA TYR A 998 11.31 27.54 17.82
C TYR A 998 10.40 27.20 19.01
N VAL A 999 9.10 27.12 18.71
CA VAL A 999 8.09 26.67 19.67
C VAL A 999 7.44 25.36 19.21
N GLY A 1000 7.60 24.91 17.97
CA GLY A 1000 7.04 23.62 17.53
C GLY A 1000 5.51 23.59 17.38
N PRO A 1001 4.98 22.52 16.76
CA PRO A 1001 3.65 22.53 16.17
C PRO A 1001 2.54 22.53 17.22
N GLU A 1002 2.77 21.89 18.37
CA GLU A 1002 1.81 21.79 19.47
C GLU A 1002 1.71 23.06 20.33
N ALA A 1003 2.35 24.17 19.94
CA ALA A 1003 2.34 25.38 20.75
C ALA A 1003 0.99 26.12 20.64
N GLU A 1004 0.39 26.48 21.77
CA GLU A 1004 -0.81 27.33 21.79
C GLU A 1004 -0.49 28.83 21.63
N ILE A 1005 0.74 29.23 21.98
CA ILE A 1005 1.21 30.62 21.97
C ILE A 1005 2.53 30.68 21.20
N VAL A 1006 2.64 31.65 20.29
CA VAL A 1006 3.84 31.89 19.49
C VAL A 1006 4.34 33.32 19.65
N ARG A 1007 5.67 33.48 19.58
CA ARG A 1007 6.33 34.79 19.60
C ARG A 1007 6.27 35.43 18.22
N VAL A 1008 5.93 36.70 18.17
CA VAL A 1008 5.92 37.48 16.92
C VAL A 1008 7.21 38.30 16.84
N PRO A 1009 7.96 38.25 15.73
CA PRO A 1009 9.15 39.07 15.56
C PRO A 1009 8.79 40.56 15.61
N THR A 1010 9.71 41.37 16.14
CA THR A 1010 9.57 42.83 16.17
C THR A 1010 9.86 43.44 14.80
N SER A 1011 10.80 42.85 14.08
CA SER A 1011 11.07 43.12 12.67
C SER A 1011 11.74 41.91 12.02
N VAL A 1012 11.65 41.83 10.69
CA VAL A 1012 12.44 40.92 9.88
C VAL A 1012 13.17 41.75 8.83
N ASP A 1013 14.47 41.92 9.02
CA ASP A 1013 15.29 42.85 8.25
C ASP A 1013 16.37 42.11 7.45
N VAL A 1014 16.85 42.76 6.40
CA VAL A 1014 17.96 42.24 5.62
C VAL A 1014 19.27 42.42 6.40
N LEU A 1015 20.08 41.36 6.47
CA LEU A 1015 21.37 41.35 7.12
C LEU A 1015 22.29 42.41 6.48
N PRO A 1016 22.84 43.37 7.24
CA PRO A 1016 23.66 44.43 6.66
C PRO A 1016 24.91 43.93 5.91
N GLU A 1017 25.46 42.80 6.35
CA GLU A 1017 26.65 42.17 5.76
C GLU A 1017 26.34 41.39 4.48
N ASP A 1018 25.09 40.94 4.31
CA ASP A 1018 24.60 40.21 3.14
C ASP A 1018 23.18 40.67 2.78
N GLY A 1019 23.11 41.59 1.80
CA GLY A 1019 21.86 42.20 1.31
C GLY A 1019 20.81 41.23 0.72
N GLN A 1020 21.08 39.93 0.71
CA GLN A 1020 20.17 38.90 0.24
C GLN A 1020 19.65 37.98 1.36
N VAL A 1021 20.12 38.14 2.61
CA VAL A 1021 19.69 37.30 3.75
C VAL A 1021 18.77 38.09 4.66
N TRP A 1022 17.62 37.53 5.00
CA TRP A 1022 16.66 38.07 5.97
C TRP A 1022 16.87 37.41 7.33
N VAL A 1023 16.79 38.22 8.40
CA VAL A 1023 16.97 37.77 9.78
C VAL A 1023 15.83 38.32 10.64
N ALA A 1024 15.24 37.44 11.44
CA ALA A 1024 14.22 37.83 12.41
C ALA A 1024 14.84 38.42 13.67
N HIS A 1025 14.25 39.51 14.16
CA HIS A 1025 14.64 40.17 15.40
C HIS A 1025 13.50 40.16 16.41
N TYR A 1026 13.81 39.74 17.64
CA TYR A 1026 12.86 39.67 18.74
C TYR A 1026 13.23 40.69 19.83
N ALA A 1027 12.22 41.29 20.47
CA ALA A 1027 12.43 42.21 21.58
C ALA A 1027 13.02 41.48 22.80
N THR A 1028 14.05 42.06 23.41
CA THR A 1028 14.69 41.54 24.63
C THR A 1028 13.85 41.76 25.88
N GLU A 1029 12.94 42.74 25.86
CA GLU A 1029 11.99 43.05 26.96
C GLU A 1029 10.58 43.26 26.37
N GLY A 1030 9.55 42.68 26.98
CA GLY A 1030 8.17 42.81 26.52
C GLY A 1030 7.85 42.02 25.25
N VAL A 1031 8.21 40.72 25.21
CA VAL A 1031 7.99 39.82 24.06
C VAL A 1031 6.53 39.86 23.62
N LYS A 1032 6.29 40.24 22.37
CA LYS A 1032 4.96 40.20 21.76
C LYS A 1032 4.61 38.76 21.42
N THR A 1033 3.60 38.22 22.07
CA THR A 1033 3.06 36.88 21.82
C THR A 1033 1.63 36.95 21.29
N VAL A 1034 1.21 35.90 20.59
CA VAL A 1034 -0.15 35.73 20.08
C VAL A 1034 -0.58 34.27 20.24
N LEU A 1035 -1.88 34.05 20.47
CA LEU A 1035 -2.45 32.70 20.39
C LEU A 1035 -2.38 32.20 18.95
N VAL A 1036 -2.00 30.94 18.77
CA VAL A 1036 -1.85 30.34 17.43
C VAL A 1036 -3.18 30.34 16.68
N ASP A 1037 -4.30 30.05 17.34
CA ASP A 1037 -5.62 30.13 16.70
C ASP A 1037 -5.98 31.55 16.27
N THR A 1038 -5.71 32.54 17.13
CA THR A 1038 -5.92 33.95 16.76
C THR A 1038 -5.02 34.38 15.60
N TRP A 1039 -3.79 33.87 15.53
CA TRP A 1039 -2.89 34.11 14.40
C TRP A 1039 -3.43 33.45 13.11
N LYS A 1040 -3.89 32.20 13.17
CA LYS A 1040 -4.55 31.49 12.05
C LYS A 1040 -5.78 32.24 11.57
N GLU A 1041 -6.64 32.71 12.48
CA GLU A 1041 -7.83 33.52 12.16
C GLU A 1041 -7.48 34.84 11.48
N GLN A 1042 -6.49 35.57 12.00
CA GLN A 1042 -6.01 36.81 11.39
C GLN A 1042 -5.47 36.56 9.99
N LEU A 1043 -4.75 35.46 9.79
CA LEU A 1043 -4.23 35.06 8.50
C LEU A 1043 -5.37 34.69 7.54
N ALA A 1044 -6.30 33.84 7.95
CA ALA A 1044 -7.47 33.46 7.16
C ALA A 1044 -8.26 34.69 6.69
N ASN A 1045 -8.50 35.64 7.60
CA ASN A 1045 -9.18 36.90 7.30
C ASN A 1045 -8.37 37.78 6.32
N HIS A 1046 -7.05 37.88 6.50
CA HIS A 1046 -6.17 38.64 5.59
C HIS A 1046 -6.20 38.10 4.16
N TRP A 1047 -6.37 36.79 4.02
CA TRP A 1047 -6.39 36.07 2.75
C TRP A 1047 -7.81 35.82 2.19
N GLY A 1048 -8.86 36.21 2.94
CA GLY A 1048 -10.25 36.04 2.54
C GLY A 1048 -10.66 34.56 2.42
N ILE A 1049 -10.24 33.75 3.39
CA ILE A 1049 -10.51 32.31 3.47
C ILE A 1049 -11.57 32.08 4.57
N PRO A 1050 -12.70 31.42 4.26
CA PRO A 1050 -13.72 31.11 5.26
C PRO A 1050 -13.23 29.98 6.17
N LEU A 1051 -13.21 30.20 7.49
CA LEU A 1051 -13.04 29.12 8.46
C LEU A 1051 -14.40 28.45 8.67
N SER A 1052 -14.55 27.20 8.25
CA SER A 1052 -15.72 26.41 8.63
C SER A 1052 -15.62 26.11 10.12
N VAL A 1053 -16.38 26.81 10.94
CA VAL A 1053 -16.52 26.49 12.36
C VAL A 1053 -17.20 25.13 12.47
N GLY A 1054 -16.46 24.12 12.93
CA GLY A 1054 -17.02 22.86 13.39
C GLY A 1054 -17.81 23.07 14.67
N GLU A 1055 -19.06 23.53 14.55
CA GLU A 1055 -20.05 23.47 15.63
C GLU A 1055 -21.21 22.59 15.17
N ASN A 1056 -21.27 21.37 15.73
CA ASN A 1056 -22.45 20.55 15.97
C ASN A 1056 -23.54 20.54 14.88
N ALA A 1057 -23.35 19.70 13.85
CA ALA A 1057 -24.46 19.19 13.04
C ALA A 1057 -25.10 17.96 13.71
N GLU A 1058 -25.55 18.11 14.96
CA GLU A 1058 -26.56 17.23 15.55
C GLU A 1058 -27.63 18.10 16.20
N THR A 1059 -28.89 17.81 15.86
CA THR A 1059 -30.14 18.47 16.31
C THR A 1059 -30.66 19.66 15.48
N GLU A 1060 -31.05 19.41 14.23
CA GLU A 1060 -32.27 20.05 13.70
C GLU A 1060 -33.43 19.05 13.71
N THR A 1061 -34.23 19.18 14.75
CA THR A 1061 -35.56 18.59 14.89
C THR A 1061 -36.44 19.03 13.72
N VAL A 1062 -36.84 18.06 12.91
CA VAL A 1062 -37.96 18.18 11.96
C VAL A 1062 -39.21 18.59 12.74
N THR A 1063 -39.61 19.85 12.59
CA THR A 1063 -40.98 20.27 12.86
C THR A 1063 -41.64 20.61 11.54
N SER A 1064 -42.68 19.85 11.24
CA SER A 1064 -43.48 19.84 10.04
C SER A 1064 -44.53 20.96 10.01
N GLU A 1065 -44.89 21.34 8.78
CA GLU A 1065 -46.11 22.03 8.29
C GLU A 1065 -46.00 23.54 7.98
N PRO A 1066 -46.77 24.07 7.00
CA PRO A 1066 -46.81 23.67 5.59
C PRO A 1066 -46.74 24.92 4.66
N VAL A 1067 -46.15 24.77 3.46
CA VAL A 1067 -46.19 25.83 2.44
C VAL A 1067 -47.37 25.60 1.50
N ASP A 1068 -48.19 26.65 1.44
CA ASP A 1068 -49.40 26.85 0.64
C ASP A 1068 -49.09 26.82 -0.87
N ILE A 1069 -49.96 26.13 -1.62
CA ILE A 1069 -49.86 25.97 -3.07
C ILE A 1069 -50.46 27.21 -3.73
N GLY A 1070 -49.61 28.06 -4.32
CA GLY A 1070 -50.02 29.18 -5.17
C GLY A 1070 -50.09 28.76 -6.63
N ASP A 1071 -51.30 28.50 -7.12
CA ASP A 1071 -51.65 28.19 -8.50
C ASP A 1071 -51.51 29.43 -9.41
N GLU A 1072 -51.08 29.20 -10.66
CA GLU A 1072 -50.86 30.23 -11.67
C GLU A 1072 -52.19 30.86 -12.13
N GLY A 1073 -52.17 32.17 -12.42
CA GLY A 1073 -53.36 32.86 -12.90
C GLY A 1073 -53.18 34.31 -13.33
N ASP A 1074 -52.34 34.50 -14.35
CA ASP A 1074 -52.53 35.44 -15.46
C ASP A 1074 -52.46 36.98 -15.22
N GLY A 1075 -51.88 37.67 -16.22
CA GLY A 1075 -52.26 39.06 -16.48
C GLY A 1075 -51.23 40.16 -16.22
N SER A 1076 -50.28 40.28 -17.16
CA SER A 1076 -49.95 41.54 -17.86
C SER A 1076 -49.20 42.68 -17.17
N ASN A 1077 -48.39 43.32 -18.02
CA ASN A 1077 -47.94 44.72 -18.00
C ASN A 1077 -46.66 45.11 -17.25
N SER A 1078 -45.60 45.18 -18.06
CA SER A 1078 -44.91 46.41 -18.45
C SER A 1078 -44.18 47.23 -17.38
N GLY A 1079 -42.87 47.34 -17.58
CA GLY A 1079 -42.25 48.66 -17.68
C GLY A 1079 -41.30 49.06 -16.55
N LEU A 1080 -40.01 48.74 -16.77
CA LEU A 1080 -38.88 49.67 -16.74
C LEU A 1080 -38.84 50.71 -15.60
N THR A 1081 -37.87 50.56 -14.70
CA THR A 1081 -36.70 51.46 -14.66
C THR A 1081 -35.53 50.79 -13.95
#